data_AF-A0A6L9TA51-F1
#
_entry.id   AF-A0A6L9TA51-F1
#
_cell.length_a   1.000
_cell.length_b   1.000
_cell.length_c   1.000
_cell.angle_alpha   90.00
_cell.angle_beta   90.00
_cell.angle_gamma   90.00
#
_symmetry.space_group_name_H-M   'P 1'
#
loop_
_entity.id
_entity.type
_entity.pdbx_description
1 polymer ?
#
loop_
_entity_poly.entity_id
_entity_poly.type
_entity_poly.pdbx_seq_one_letter_code
_entity_poly.pdbx_strand_id
1 'polypeptide(L)'
;MTHTAFPTTVLKGALAGLVAVATLAPFAATANAADAATPQQPDIVSLLGDFENYYQPANAYDKTDPAKPFGKGTVKNATVLKHDDDMTQAINNAAATADGTGDGVTTPTAQQQRALIDSDYKMRETLPDALGPVLGKYLADGLDASASADGSEANPSGPLAKTYSLLISDHKSGSYNSALVSDWLDTGTAKVTFNHPRPFVDRTDAGYPTAGLDKSVGIKRVPVWTSADGVKHDAGYDGFLTSGSFPSGHTTYAYSGGIGLATLLPQLGTEIVTRASEAGNNRIVLGVHYPLDIMGGRIDGEVANATLWSDQSFRENKLIPAYNELQKYLADECVANGNVKQRSDTDFATVQDCVNSLKANDTAGYQNSFVDPVSGKAVTNRASAIEVYTNRLTYGFAQTGAAGQAPVVPDEAANLLLTAFPGTSDSVRKQILAASEIDSGYPLDASSKGYQRINLAKAYSANVTVNATGDTILKLTFGNKTPKVTTVKPDDVSTLLADFNKYFIGGKGVTDEGKGVLAHDDKVTEDINNKAWGADGNSTQDQRAVSDAAMDSTKTLYDALGPVLGKYYEEGMDGCNVRKFVYDCKLGNTTKFLSWANYGASTGNAKTVYSHPRPYVDRVNYNGTTLDLNGLQQTLNIKKVPAYEEQGQYDGLASSGSFPSGHTTYAFGQGTGLAYLLPELGPEIMTRVSEAGNNRIVLGVHYPLDIMGGHIAGQSGVANMVAAGTDDPNSEDYQTAYGTAARKELVDYLTARCKADGHGDTLAACIADTGAANDKGYTNDFTDEVSTKPVTDRASALTAYKARMTYGFQATGKTGQAAVVPDSAVRLLDNVEAFKSLTADQKKAVLAATEGDSGYPLDASSKGWARVNLAAAYSAKVTLSSDKKTVVKVEPGQAEASVVVASADTTAPVFSGVQDATVALNAKFDAMAGVTAKDDKDGDVTKDITVNGSVNTAKASKYTLTYTVSDKAGNTATAKRVITVAAKGTAPAVGSNSSANTAANDNSANGVKTVGQLGKTGSAVAGIALAMAVVVIAGGTLVALRRRDL
;
A
#
# COMPACT_ATOMS: atom_id res chain seq x y z
N MET A 1 -27.42 11.87 47.02
CA MET A 1 -28.06 11.27 48.21
C MET A 1 -27.63 9.81 48.32
N THR A 2 -28.01 9.11 49.39
CA THR A 2 -27.44 7.81 49.84
C THR A 2 -27.78 6.61 48.94
N HIS A 3 -26.93 5.57 49.05
CA HIS A 3 -27.16 4.24 48.46
C HIS A 3 -28.48 3.59 48.86
N THR A 4 -29.02 2.77 47.96
CA THR A 4 -29.64 1.47 48.28
C THR A 4 -29.20 0.43 47.25
N ALA A 5 -29.12 -0.84 47.63
CA ALA A 5 -28.77 -1.95 46.75
C ALA A 5 -29.48 -3.24 47.23
N PHE A 6 -30.04 -4.02 46.30
CA PHE A 6 -30.62 -5.35 46.51
C PHE A 6 -30.53 -6.17 45.20
N PRO A 7 -30.70 -7.51 45.22
CA PRO A 7 -29.73 -8.39 44.56
C PRO A 7 -30.19 -9.04 43.24
N THR A 8 -29.21 -9.61 42.55
CA THR A 8 -29.36 -10.38 41.31
C THR A 8 -29.89 -11.80 41.53
N THR A 9 -30.79 -12.26 40.66
CA THR A 9 -31.09 -13.68 40.44
C THR A 9 -30.95 -14.01 38.95
N VAL A 10 -30.46 -15.21 38.62
CA VAL A 10 -29.94 -15.57 37.29
C VAL A 10 -31.00 -16.23 36.40
N LEU A 11 -31.01 -15.90 35.10
CA LEU A 11 -31.37 -16.84 34.02
C LEU A 11 -30.57 -16.55 32.73
N LYS A 12 -30.52 -17.51 31.80
CA LYS A 12 -29.66 -17.49 30.60
C LYS A 12 -30.47 -17.27 29.31
N GLY A 13 -29.91 -16.60 28.29
CA GLY A 13 -30.40 -16.73 26.91
C GLY A 13 -30.03 -15.64 25.90
N ALA A 14 -29.00 -15.91 25.08
CA ALA A 14 -28.79 -15.50 23.67
C ALA A 14 -28.89 -14.02 23.17
N LEU A 15 -27.90 -13.66 22.34
CA LEU A 15 -27.90 -12.69 21.22
C LEU A 15 -28.66 -11.34 21.34
N ALA A 16 -27.89 -10.26 21.49
CA ALA A 16 -27.89 -9.09 20.59
C ALA A 16 -26.59 -8.27 20.81
N GLY A 17 -26.14 -7.52 19.80
CA GLY A 17 -24.94 -6.68 19.89
C GLY A 17 -25.22 -5.25 20.37
N LEU A 18 -24.19 -4.53 20.81
CA LEU A 18 -24.26 -3.08 21.07
C LEU A 18 -22.89 -2.41 20.93
N VAL A 19 -22.92 -1.12 20.59
CA VAL A 19 -21.78 -0.26 20.26
C VAL A 19 -20.78 -0.15 21.42
N ALA A 20 -19.50 -0.42 21.14
CA ALA A 20 -18.42 -0.19 22.10
C ALA A 20 -17.99 1.29 22.11
N VAL A 21 -18.59 2.10 22.99
CA VAL A 21 -18.05 3.42 23.33
C VAL A 21 -16.80 3.22 24.17
N ALA A 22 -15.64 3.69 23.67
CA ALA A 22 -14.35 3.47 24.31
C ALA A 22 -14.14 4.37 25.55
N THR A 23 -14.67 3.95 26.70
CA THR A 23 -14.34 4.54 28.00
C THR A 23 -12.94 4.09 28.43
N LEU A 24 -12.00 5.03 28.53
CA LEU A 24 -10.67 4.78 29.10
C LEU A 24 -10.78 4.39 30.58
N ALA A 25 -10.34 3.17 30.90
CA ALA A 25 -10.12 2.68 32.25
C ALA A 25 -8.70 2.08 32.34
N PRO A 26 -7.95 2.33 33.43
CA PRO A 26 -6.55 1.91 33.52
C PRO A 26 -6.42 0.40 33.76
N PHE A 27 -5.73 -0.30 32.85
CA PHE A 27 -5.35 -1.69 33.06
C PHE A 27 -4.17 -1.78 34.04
N ALA A 28 -4.49 -2.03 35.31
CA ALA A 28 -3.51 -2.45 36.31
C ALA A 28 -3.10 -3.92 36.05
N ALA A 29 -2.26 -4.14 35.04
CA ALA A 29 -1.66 -5.44 34.76
C ALA A 29 -0.52 -5.71 35.75
N THR A 30 -0.79 -6.52 36.79
CA THR A 30 0.25 -6.99 37.72
C THR A 30 1.09 -8.08 37.06
N ALA A 31 1.98 -7.68 36.17
CA ALA A 31 3.12 -8.50 35.79
C ALA A 31 4.04 -8.67 37.01
N ASN A 32 4.52 -9.89 37.27
CA ASN A 32 5.58 -10.08 38.26
C ASN A 32 6.85 -9.39 37.74
N ALA A 33 7.39 -8.46 38.51
CA ALA A 33 8.71 -7.91 38.26
C ALA A 33 9.75 -9.02 38.46
N ALA A 34 10.21 -9.61 37.36
CA ALA A 34 11.59 -10.06 37.29
C ALA A 34 12.44 -8.79 37.20
N ASP A 35 13.48 -8.67 38.03
CA ASP A 35 14.32 -7.47 38.05
C ASP A 35 14.90 -7.19 36.66
N ALA A 36 14.56 -6.02 36.10
CA ALA A 36 15.10 -5.60 34.82
C ALA A 36 16.61 -5.38 34.97
N ALA A 37 17.41 -6.11 34.19
CA ALA A 37 18.86 -5.97 34.22
C ALA A 37 19.24 -4.55 33.79
N THR A 38 20.07 -3.88 34.60
CA THR A 38 20.60 -2.54 34.31
C THR A 38 21.21 -2.49 32.90
N PRO A 39 20.92 -1.46 32.08
CA PRO A 39 21.46 -1.37 30.73
C PRO A 39 22.98 -1.47 30.71
N GLN A 40 23.50 -2.44 29.97
CA GLN A 40 24.95 -2.59 29.79
C GLN A 40 25.47 -1.51 28.82
N GLN A 41 26.57 -0.86 29.20
CA GLN A 41 27.27 0.07 28.34
C GLN A 41 27.75 -0.63 27.04
N PRO A 42 27.57 -0.03 25.86
CA PRO A 42 28.09 -0.58 24.61
C PRO A 42 29.62 -0.65 24.61
N ASP A 43 30.16 -1.68 23.96
CA ASP A 43 31.59 -1.81 23.71
C ASP A 43 32.04 -0.85 22.60
N ILE A 44 32.41 0.37 23.00
CA ILE A 44 32.94 1.41 22.11
C ILE A 44 34.28 1.02 21.45
N VAL A 45 35.05 0.09 22.03
CA VAL A 45 36.28 -0.40 21.38
C VAL A 45 35.93 -1.29 20.20
N SER A 46 34.94 -2.18 20.35
CA SER A 46 34.43 -2.99 19.24
C SER A 46 33.69 -2.15 18.19
N LEU A 47 32.91 -1.13 18.58
CA LEU A 47 32.18 -0.27 17.64
C LEU A 47 33.08 0.63 16.79
N LEU A 48 34.26 1.00 17.31
CA LEU A 48 35.22 1.87 16.63
C LEU A 48 36.48 1.13 16.12
N GLY A 49 36.46 -0.21 16.17
CA GLY A 49 37.61 -1.06 15.83
C GLY A 49 38.16 -0.88 14.40
N ASP A 50 37.36 -0.34 13.47
CA ASP A 50 37.82 0.03 12.13
C ASP A 50 39.01 0.99 12.14
N PHE A 51 39.18 1.77 13.21
CA PHE A 51 40.29 2.71 13.37
C PHE A 51 41.68 2.04 13.32
N GLU A 52 41.79 0.77 13.73
CA GLU A 52 43.04 0.00 13.64
C GLU A 52 43.49 -0.26 12.18
N ASN A 53 42.59 -0.10 11.19
CA ASN A 53 42.95 -0.14 9.78
C ASN A 53 43.67 1.14 9.31
N TYR A 54 43.65 2.22 10.11
CA TYR A 54 44.28 3.50 9.78
C TYR A 54 45.52 3.76 10.66
N TYR A 55 45.40 3.57 11.98
CA TYR A 55 46.50 3.63 12.94
C TYR A 55 46.42 2.44 13.92
N GLN A 56 47.47 1.63 13.97
CA GLN A 56 47.56 0.52 14.92
C GLN A 56 48.50 0.89 16.08
N PRO A 57 48.02 0.96 17.33
CA PRO A 57 48.86 1.28 18.48
C PRO A 57 49.92 0.18 18.73
N ALA A 58 51.08 0.55 19.25
CA ALA A 58 52.14 -0.41 19.58
C ALA A 58 51.82 -1.20 20.86
N ASN A 59 51.12 -0.54 21.79
CA ASN A 59 50.53 -1.07 23.01
C ASN A 59 49.37 -0.14 23.42
N ALA A 60 48.38 -0.65 24.15
CA ALA A 60 47.46 0.19 24.92
C ALA A 60 48.25 1.00 25.97
N TYR A 61 47.89 2.26 26.17
CA TYR A 61 48.66 3.19 27.01
C TYR A 61 48.59 2.87 28.51
N ASP A 62 49.73 2.87 29.19
CA ASP A 62 49.80 2.77 30.65
C ASP A 62 50.88 3.73 31.18
N LYS A 63 50.45 4.77 31.90
CA LYS A 63 51.34 5.76 32.50
C LYS A 63 52.29 5.20 33.58
N THR A 64 52.07 3.95 34.03
CA THR A 64 52.87 3.29 35.05
C THR A 64 53.87 2.27 34.48
N ASP A 65 53.74 1.91 33.19
CA ASP A 65 54.58 0.93 32.51
C ASP A 65 55.37 1.57 31.36
N PRO A 66 56.69 1.80 31.51
CA PRO A 66 57.53 2.36 30.46
C PRO A 66 57.57 1.55 29.15
N ALA A 67 57.14 0.29 29.14
CA ALA A 67 57.00 -0.51 27.91
C ALA A 67 55.72 -0.20 27.11
N LYS A 68 54.79 0.59 27.70
CA LYS A 68 53.51 1.00 27.09
C LYS A 68 53.42 2.53 26.92
N PRO A 69 54.37 3.16 26.19
CA PRO A 69 54.43 4.61 26.04
C PRO A 69 53.21 5.21 25.34
N PHE A 70 52.92 6.47 25.65
CA PHE A 70 51.88 7.23 24.95
C PHE A 70 52.24 7.47 23.48
N GLY A 71 51.24 7.40 22.60
CA GLY A 71 51.32 7.90 21.23
C GLY A 71 52.23 7.11 20.28
N LYS A 72 52.67 5.90 20.64
CA LYS A 72 53.51 5.05 19.78
C LYS A 72 52.65 4.01 19.06
N GLY A 73 52.84 3.88 17.76
CA GLY A 73 52.10 2.95 16.91
C GLY A 73 52.65 2.86 15.49
N THR A 74 51.87 2.29 14.59
CA THR A 74 52.19 2.09 13.18
C THR A 74 51.06 2.69 12.33
N VAL A 75 51.42 3.56 11.38
CA VAL A 75 50.48 4.04 10.35
C VAL A 75 50.14 2.89 9.41
N LYS A 76 48.86 2.58 9.27
CA LYS A 76 48.33 1.46 8.47
C LYS A 76 47.74 1.95 7.15
N ASN A 77 47.14 3.14 7.14
CA ASN A 77 46.64 3.81 5.95
C ASN A 77 47.01 5.29 5.97
N ALA A 78 48.16 5.62 5.37
CA ALA A 78 48.65 7.01 5.31
C ALA A 78 47.72 7.92 4.51
N THR A 79 46.99 7.43 3.50
CA THR A 79 46.04 8.25 2.72
C THR A 79 44.89 8.76 3.59
N VAL A 80 44.32 7.90 4.44
CA VAL A 80 43.24 8.28 5.36
C VAL A 80 43.77 9.25 6.42
N LEU A 81 44.87 8.93 7.10
CA LEU A 81 45.42 9.83 8.12
C LEU A 81 45.92 11.16 7.54
N LYS A 82 46.36 11.22 6.28
CA LYS A 82 46.75 12.48 5.63
C LYS A 82 45.54 13.38 5.34
N HIS A 83 44.38 12.81 4.97
CA HIS A 83 43.13 13.58 4.87
C HIS A 83 42.66 14.05 6.25
N ASP A 84 42.79 13.21 7.28
CA ASP A 84 42.47 13.56 8.67
C ASP A 84 43.35 14.75 9.16
N ASP A 85 44.66 14.70 8.90
CA ASP A 85 45.61 15.79 9.13
C ASP A 85 45.26 17.07 8.34
N ASP A 86 45.08 16.96 7.02
CA ASP A 86 44.86 18.11 6.12
C ASP A 86 43.53 18.81 6.42
N MET A 87 42.47 18.04 6.68
CA MET A 87 41.16 18.58 7.01
C MET A 87 41.16 19.22 8.41
N THR A 88 41.89 18.63 9.37
CA THR A 88 42.13 19.26 10.69
C THR A 88 42.83 20.61 10.52
N GLN A 89 43.91 20.64 9.73
CA GLN A 89 44.66 21.86 9.46
C GLN A 89 43.78 22.91 8.78
N ALA A 90 42.96 22.52 7.79
CA ALA A 90 42.14 23.45 7.03
C ALA A 90 41.01 24.07 7.87
N ILE A 91 40.30 23.26 8.69
CA ILE A 91 39.23 23.76 9.57
C ILE A 91 39.80 24.70 10.66
N ASN A 92 40.88 24.30 11.34
CA ASN A 92 41.55 25.14 12.34
C ASN A 92 42.06 26.46 11.74
N ASN A 93 42.71 26.42 10.57
CA ASN A 93 43.25 27.63 9.95
C ASN A 93 42.18 28.56 9.37
N ALA A 94 41.03 28.03 8.92
CA ALA A 94 39.89 28.82 8.45
C ALA A 94 39.20 29.61 9.58
N ALA A 95 39.18 29.06 10.80
CA ALA A 95 38.63 29.74 11.98
C ALA A 95 39.58 30.80 12.59
N ALA A 96 40.80 30.94 12.07
CA ALA A 96 41.89 31.66 12.72
C ALA A 96 42.37 32.88 11.93
N THR A 97 42.60 33.99 12.62
CA THR A 97 43.18 35.22 12.07
C THR A 97 44.58 35.05 11.47
N ALA A 98 45.03 36.07 10.74
CA ALA A 98 46.37 36.20 10.17
C ALA A 98 47.26 37.18 10.99
N ASP A 99 46.92 37.43 12.25
CA ASP A 99 47.55 38.42 13.14
C ASP A 99 48.69 37.87 14.01
N GLY A 100 48.77 36.54 14.15
CA GLY A 100 49.80 35.86 14.95
C GLY A 100 51.13 35.63 14.21
N THR A 101 52.22 35.62 14.98
CA THR A 101 53.56 35.17 14.51
C THR A 101 53.98 33.92 15.30
N GLY A 102 54.01 32.76 14.65
CA GLY A 102 54.35 31.48 15.29
C GLY A 102 53.23 30.44 15.15
N ASP A 103 53.07 29.61 16.17
CA ASP A 103 52.15 28.47 16.24
C ASP A 103 50.78 28.79 16.86
N GLY A 104 50.39 30.08 16.96
CA GLY A 104 49.12 30.49 17.56
C GLY A 104 48.61 31.87 17.14
N VAL A 105 47.34 32.13 17.43
CA VAL A 105 46.70 33.45 17.24
C VAL A 105 46.86 34.34 18.47
N THR A 106 46.87 35.66 18.27
CA THR A 106 46.98 36.65 19.38
C THR A 106 45.64 37.07 19.97
N THR A 107 44.53 36.92 19.24
CA THR A 107 43.17 37.19 19.72
C THR A 107 42.20 36.18 19.08
N PRO A 108 41.47 35.38 19.86
CA PRO A 108 40.51 34.41 19.32
C PRO A 108 39.40 35.08 18.51
N THR A 109 39.08 34.54 17.33
CA THR A 109 37.90 34.94 16.54
C THR A 109 36.60 34.59 17.24
N ALA A 110 35.46 35.12 16.76
CA ALA A 110 34.14 34.75 17.29
C ALA A 110 33.90 33.21 17.25
N GLN A 111 34.37 32.52 16.21
CA GLN A 111 34.26 31.05 16.14
C GLN A 111 35.19 30.36 17.14
N GLN A 112 36.41 30.88 17.35
CA GLN A 112 37.33 30.34 18.35
C GLN A 112 36.83 30.60 19.79
N GLN A 113 36.17 31.74 20.05
CA GLN A 113 35.49 32.04 21.31
C GLN A 113 34.32 31.07 21.55
N ARG A 114 33.45 30.87 20.56
CA ARG A 114 32.38 29.85 20.59
C ARG A 114 32.95 28.45 20.84
N ALA A 115 34.06 28.09 20.17
CA ALA A 115 34.70 26.80 20.32
C ALA A 115 35.35 26.60 21.70
N LEU A 116 35.87 27.66 22.31
CA LEU A 116 36.36 27.68 23.69
C LEU A 116 35.22 27.48 24.69
N ILE A 117 34.10 28.21 24.56
CA ILE A 117 32.89 28.01 25.40
C ILE A 117 32.38 26.57 25.28
N ASP A 118 32.29 26.04 24.06
CA ASP A 118 31.92 24.64 23.79
C ASP A 118 32.95 23.62 24.33
N SER A 119 34.12 24.06 24.83
CA SER A 119 35.13 23.21 25.47
C SER A 119 34.91 23.01 26.98
N ASP A 120 34.13 23.89 27.63
CA ASP A 120 33.96 23.90 29.08
C ASP A 120 33.13 22.71 29.63
N TYR A 121 32.60 21.83 28.77
CA TYR A 121 31.65 20.75 29.12
C TYR A 121 30.36 21.27 29.78
N LYS A 122 29.73 22.31 29.22
CA LYS A 122 28.51 22.91 29.81
C LYS A 122 27.35 22.95 28.81
N MET A 123 26.50 21.94 28.82
CA MET A 123 25.33 21.89 27.92
C MET A 123 24.37 23.09 28.07
N ARG A 124 24.26 23.71 29.25
CA ARG A 124 23.51 24.96 29.44
C ARG A 124 24.06 26.17 28.67
N GLU A 125 25.36 26.20 28.35
CA GLU A 125 26.00 27.25 27.55
C GLU A 125 26.09 26.85 26.06
N THR A 126 26.04 25.55 25.74
CA THR A 126 26.19 25.01 24.37
C THR A 126 24.88 24.79 23.62
N LEU A 127 23.81 24.33 24.28
CA LEU A 127 22.58 23.90 23.60
C LEU A 127 21.54 25.00 23.31
N PRO A 128 21.38 26.09 24.10
CA PRO A 128 20.40 27.13 23.81
C PRO A 128 20.48 27.75 22.41
N ASP A 129 21.66 27.82 21.80
CA ASP A 129 21.84 28.34 20.43
C ASP A 129 20.98 27.59 19.39
N ALA A 130 20.73 26.30 19.62
CA ALA A 130 19.95 25.44 18.73
C ALA A 130 18.48 25.90 18.57
N LEU A 131 17.97 26.63 19.57
CA LEU A 131 16.57 27.02 19.67
C LEU A 131 16.30 28.43 19.09
N GLY A 132 17.34 29.15 18.66
CA GLY A 132 17.25 30.55 18.28
C GLY A 132 17.06 31.49 19.49
N PRO A 133 17.06 32.82 19.29
CA PRO A 133 17.27 33.80 20.36
C PRO A 133 16.14 33.88 21.41
N VAL A 134 14.93 33.43 21.09
CA VAL A 134 13.77 33.51 22.02
C VAL A 134 13.60 32.22 22.80
N LEU A 135 13.43 31.08 22.12
CA LEU A 135 13.28 29.78 22.79
C LEU A 135 14.59 29.34 23.49
N GLY A 136 15.74 29.70 22.93
CA GLY A 136 17.04 29.49 23.58
C GLY A 136 17.15 30.27 24.89
N LYS A 137 16.67 31.53 24.93
CA LYS A 137 16.62 32.29 26.19
C LYS A 137 15.72 31.62 27.22
N TYR A 138 14.52 31.16 26.86
CA TYR A 138 13.67 30.45 27.81
C TYR A 138 14.34 29.17 28.33
N LEU A 139 14.96 28.37 27.46
CA LEU A 139 15.71 27.19 27.91
C LEU A 139 16.84 27.55 28.88
N ALA A 140 17.63 28.59 28.59
CA ALA A 140 18.69 29.07 29.49
C ALA A 140 18.12 29.54 30.83
N ASP A 141 17.16 30.47 30.82
CA ASP A 141 16.52 31.02 32.03
C ASP A 141 15.92 29.91 32.92
N GLY A 142 15.24 28.93 32.31
CA GLY A 142 14.64 27.80 33.02
C GLY A 142 15.65 26.82 33.60
N LEU A 143 16.78 26.58 32.91
CA LEU A 143 17.87 25.73 33.39
C LEU A 143 18.65 26.41 34.51
N ASP A 144 18.99 27.70 34.37
CA ASP A 144 19.67 28.48 35.39
C ASP A 144 18.79 28.64 36.65
N ALA A 145 17.49 28.86 36.49
CA ALA A 145 16.50 28.85 37.58
C ALA A 145 16.24 27.45 38.17
N SER A 146 16.85 26.39 37.63
CA SER A 146 16.81 25.02 38.16
C SER A 146 18.16 24.55 38.72
N ALA A 147 19.23 25.32 38.52
CA ALA A 147 20.53 25.08 39.11
C ALA A 147 20.47 25.32 40.63
N SER A 148 21.39 24.71 41.39
CA SER A 148 21.48 24.89 42.84
C SER A 148 22.13 26.24 43.20
N ALA A 149 21.76 26.78 44.37
CA ALA A 149 22.26 28.06 44.87
C ALA A 149 23.75 28.07 45.27
N ASP A 150 24.41 26.89 45.32
CA ASP A 150 25.85 26.74 45.54
C ASP A 150 26.62 26.28 44.28
N GLY A 151 25.92 26.06 43.16
CA GLY A 151 26.51 25.55 41.92
C GLY A 151 26.91 24.07 41.95
N SER A 152 26.49 23.31 42.97
CA SER A 152 26.68 21.85 43.04
C SER A 152 25.43 21.09 42.58
N GLU A 153 25.55 20.25 41.56
CA GLU A 153 24.39 19.70 40.82
C GLU A 153 23.67 18.53 41.55
N ALA A 154 23.89 18.38 42.86
CA ALA A 154 23.44 17.23 43.64
C ALA A 154 21.93 17.19 43.94
N ASN A 155 21.20 18.29 43.75
CA ASN A 155 19.75 18.38 43.98
C ASN A 155 19.13 19.58 43.23
N PRO A 156 18.96 19.53 41.90
CA PRO A 156 18.39 20.64 41.13
C PRO A 156 16.93 20.90 41.51
N SER A 157 16.55 22.18 41.58
CA SER A 157 15.20 22.59 42.03
C SER A 157 14.74 23.85 41.28
N GLY A 158 13.73 23.71 40.44
CA GLY A 158 13.23 24.79 39.58
C GLY A 158 12.26 24.29 38.50
N PRO A 159 11.90 25.12 37.51
CA PRO A 159 10.91 24.78 36.49
C PRO A 159 11.35 23.65 35.53
N LEU A 160 12.66 23.44 35.38
CA LEU A 160 13.29 22.45 34.50
C LEU A 160 14.18 21.45 35.27
N ALA A 161 13.86 21.15 36.53
CA ALA A 161 14.72 20.32 37.38
C ALA A 161 14.98 18.89 36.86
N LYS A 162 14.00 18.24 36.20
CA LYS A 162 14.19 16.90 35.58
C LYS A 162 14.93 16.99 34.25
N THR A 163 14.69 18.07 33.51
CA THR A 163 15.40 18.41 32.26
C THR A 163 16.89 18.64 32.53
N TYR A 164 17.20 19.40 33.58
CA TYR A 164 18.54 19.57 34.13
C TYR A 164 19.15 18.22 34.53
N SER A 165 18.42 17.43 35.33
CA SER A 165 18.80 16.08 35.78
C SER A 165 18.95 15.02 34.66
N LEU A 166 18.75 15.39 33.39
CA LEU A 166 18.94 14.51 32.24
C LEU A 166 20.10 15.00 31.34
N LEU A 167 20.27 16.32 31.19
CA LEU A 167 21.13 16.93 30.17
C LEU A 167 22.42 17.56 30.68
N ILE A 168 22.60 17.73 31.99
CA ILE A 168 23.72 18.49 32.58
C ILE A 168 24.41 17.66 33.66
N SER A 169 25.74 17.81 33.77
CA SER A 169 26.58 17.16 34.77
C SER A 169 27.75 18.04 35.21
N ASP A 170 28.09 17.98 36.51
CA ASP A 170 29.32 18.56 37.05
C ASP A 170 30.45 17.53 37.09
N HIS A 171 31.35 17.62 36.10
CA HIS A 171 32.45 16.67 35.90
C HIS A 171 33.52 16.67 37.02
N LYS A 172 33.43 17.58 38.02
CA LYS A 172 34.44 17.80 39.07
C LYS A 172 34.71 16.63 40.03
N SER A 173 33.83 15.62 40.13
CA SER A 173 33.90 14.60 41.18
C SER A 173 34.77 13.37 40.86
N GLY A 174 35.04 13.10 39.57
CA GLY A 174 35.68 11.85 39.14
C GLY A 174 34.86 10.58 39.41
N SER A 175 33.54 10.71 39.68
CA SER A 175 32.63 9.61 39.96
C SER A 175 31.45 9.65 39.00
N TYR A 176 31.50 8.81 37.95
CA TYR A 176 30.46 8.73 36.93
C TYR A 176 29.09 8.37 37.54
N ASN A 177 28.09 9.21 37.31
CA ASN A 177 26.73 8.98 37.79
C ASN A 177 25.89 8.32 36.69
N SER A 178 25.49 7.06 36.90
CA SER A 178 24.71 6.27 35.93
C SER A 178 23.29 6.78 35.68
N ALA A 179 22.88 7.88 36.31
CA ALA A 179 21.60 8.54 36.06
C ALA A 179 21.60 9.55 34.89
N LEU A 180 22.76 9.93 34.36
CA LEU A 180 22.91 11.04 33.39
C LEU A 180 23.32 10.53 32.00
N VAL A 181 22.79 11.15 30.94
CA VAL A 181 22.92 10.68 29.55
C VAL A 181 24.31 10.98 28.98
N SER A 182 24.87 12.13 29.35
CA SER A 182 26.20 12.59 28.96
C SER A 182 27.33 11.77 29.57
N ASP A 183 27.12 11.23 30.77
CA ASP A 183 28.14 10.60 31.62
C ASP A 183 28.03 9.06 31.58
N TRP A 184 27.06 8.52 30.83
CA TRP A 184 26.80 7.09 30.75
C TRP A 184 27.86 6.32 29.94
N LEU A 185 28.73 7.01 29.18
CA LEU A 185 29.86 6.39 28.48
C LEU A 185 31.19 7.09 28.77
N ASP A 186 32.17 6.31 29.20
CA ASP A 186 33.56 6.74 29.35
C ASP A 186 34.40 6.36 28.12
N THR A 187 34.85 7.35 27.37
CA THR A 187 35.78 7.15 26.24
C THR A 187 37.20 6.73 26.65
N GLY A 188 37.53 6.76 27.95
CA GLY A 188 38.84 6.46 28.52
C GLY A 188 39.41 5.11 28.10
N THR A 189 38.59 4.05 28.11
CA THR A 189 39.02 2.70 27.66
C THR A 189 39.42 2.70 26.19
N ALA A 190 38.64 3.33 25.31
CA ALA A 190 38.98 3.46 23.90
C ALA A 190 40.23 4.31 23.68
N LYS A 191 40.36 5.44 24.38
CA LYS A 191 41.54 6.32 24.33
C LYS A 191 42.83 5.61 24.77
N VAL A 192 42.73 4.75 25.79
CA VAL A 192 43.84 3.91 26.27
C VAL A 192 44.20 2.84 25.24
N THR A 193 43.21 2.12 24.70
CA THR A 193 43.43 1.09 23.68
C THR A 193 44.03 1.68 22.40
N PHE A 194 43.35 2.63 21.76
CA PHE A 194 43.74 3.17 20.46
C PHE A 194 44.97 4.07 20.52
N ASN A 195 45.33 4.65 21.68
CA ASN A 195 46.61 5.33 21.97
C ASN A 195 47.11 6.28 20.85
N HIS A 196 46.19 7.07 20.27
CA HIS A 196 46.47 7.98 19.16
C HIS A 196 46.91 9.37 19.66
N PRO A 197 48.02 9.96 19.16
CA PRO A 197 48.43 11.34 19.48
C PRO A 197 47.40 12.38 19.02
N ARG A 198 47.46 13.61 19.57
CA ARG A 198 46.63 14.74 19.12
C ARG A 198 47.33 15.57 18.02
N PRO A 199 46.60 16.39 17.24
CA PRO A 199 47.15 17.07 16.06
C PRO A 199 48.38 17.96 16.34
N PHE A 200 48.41 18.58 17.52
CA PHE A 200 49.46 19.52 17.97
C PHE A 200 50.65 18.87 18.70
N VAL A 201 50.69 17.54 18.81
CA VAL A 201 51.77 16.75 19.45
C VAL A 201 52.80 16.33 18.40
N ASP A 202 54.08 16.25 18.75
CA ASP A 202 55.12 15.78 17.82
C ASP A 202 55.11 14.23 17.74
N ARG A 203 54.88 13.73 16.53
CA ARG A 203 54.71 12.33 16.14
C ARG A 203 55.97 11.75 15.45
N THR A 204 57.08 12.51 15.38
CA THR A 204 58.37 12.01 14.84
C THR A 204 58.77 10.71 15.51
N ASP A 205 58.66 10.71 16.84
CA ASP A 205 59.03 9.61 17.73
C ASP A 205 58.11 8.37 17.59
N ALA A 206 57.01 8.50 16.85
CA ALA A 206 56.03 7.46 16.52
C ALA A 206 56.09 7.02 15.04
N GLY A 207 57.10 7.46 14.27
CA GLY A 207 57.34 6.99 12.90
C GLY A 207 56.46 7.62 11.80
N TYR A 208 55.63 8.61 12.13
CA TYR A 208 54.75 9.28 11.16
C TYR A 208 55.49 9.85 9.93
N PRO A 209 56.66 10.53 10.07
CA PRO A 209 57.45 10.98 8.92
C PRO A 209 57.92 9.86 8.00
N THR A 210 58.22 8.67 8.55
CA THR A 210 58.62 7.49 7.76
C THR A 210 57.45 6.93 6.95
N ALA A 211 56.20 7.16 7.38
CA ALA A 211 54.98 6.83 6.66
C ALA A 211 54.52 7.92 5.67
N GLY A 212 55.27 9.02 5.53
CA GLY A 212 54.92 10.15 4.66
C GLY A 212 53.91 11.13 5.26
N LEU A 213 53.69 11.09 6.57
CA LEU A 213 52.84 12.05 7.30
C LEU A 213 53.69 13.09 8.03
N ASP A 214 53.19 14.32 8.13
CA ASP A 214 53.90 15.38 8.84
C ASP A 214 54.06 15.05 10.33
N LYS A 215 55.19 15.49 10.90
CA LYS A 215 55.50 15.21 12.32
C LYS A 215 54.48 15.82 13.29
N SER A 216 53.80 16.88 12.89
CA SER A 216 52.73 17.54 13.64
C SER A 216 51.86 18.31 12.64
N VAL A 217 50.55 18.37 12.86
CA VAL A 217 49.65 19.14 12.00
C VAL A 217 49.94 20.64 12.17
N GLY A 218 49.77 21.44 11.11
CA GLY A 218 50.00 22.90 11.10
C GLY A 218 48.92 23.70 11.84
N ILE A 219 48.72 23.38 13.12
CA ILE A 219 47.72 23.97 14.00
C ILE A 219 48.14 25.38 14.44
N LYS A 220 47.24 26.36 14.27
CA LYS A 220 47.24 27.62 15.02
C LYS A 220 46.53 27.39 16.35
N ARG A 221 47.30 27.37 17.44
CA ARG A 221 46.80 27.26 18.81
C ARG A 221 46.01 28.51 19.22
N VAL A 222 44.98 28.31 20.05
CA VAL A 222 44.10 29.36 20.56
C VAL A 222 44.49 29.69 22.00
N PRO A 223 44.81 30.96 22.34
CA PRO A 223 45.19 31.34 23.70
C PRO A 223 44.00 31.29 24.66
N VAL A 224 44.28 31.16 25.95
CA VAL A 224 43.29 31.31 27.03
C VAL A 224 42.56 32.64 26.87
N TRP A 225 41.23 32.57 26.80
CA TRP A 225 40.36 33.73 26.64
C TRP A 225 39.69 34.08 27.98
N THR A 226 39.22 35.31 28.09
CA THR A 226 38.34 35.74 29.19
C THR A 226 37.17 36.47 28.58
N SER A 227 35.97 35.95 28.83
CA SER A 227 34.69 36.47 28.33
C SER A 227 34.30 37.78 29.05
N ALA A 228 33.29 38.47 28.52
CA ALA A 228 32.89 39.80 29.01
C ALA A 228 32.31 39.80 30.44
N ASP A 229 31.86 38.65 30.93
CA ASP A 229 31.41 38.40 32.31
C ASP A 229 32.55 37.95 33.26
N GLY A 230 33.76 37.73 32.72
CA GLY A 230 34.96 37.39 33.50
C GLY A 230 35.27 35.90 33.62
N VAL A 231 34.48 35.01 32.98
CA VAL A 231 34.79 33.58 32.91
C VAL A 231 36.05 33.35 32.05
N LYS A 232 36.86 32.36 32.43
CA LYS A 232 38.06 31.96 31.67
C LYS A 232 37.78 30.68 30.91
N HIS A 233 38.16 30.65 29.64
CA HIS A 233 38.04 29.49 28.77
C HIS A 233 39.40 29.12 28.19
N ASP A 234 39.71 27.83 28.16
CA ASP A 234 41.03 27.29 27.79
C ASP A 234 40.85 26.10 26.82
N ALA A 235 41.76 25.98 25.85
CA ALA A 235 41.84 24.85 24.93
C ALA A 235 42.54 23.62 25.55
N GLY A 236 43.21 23.78 26.70
CA GLY A 236 43.69 22.67 27.54
C GLY A 236 44.92 21.92 27.02
N TYR A 237 45.68 22.50 26.08
CA TYR A 237 46.77 21.82 25.35
C TYR A 237 47.75 21.04 26.24
N ASP A 238 48.19 21.62 27.36
CA ASP A 238 49.18 21.00 28.27
C ASP A 238 48.62 19.74 28.98
N GLY A 239 47.34 19.78 29.40
CA GLY A 239 46.65 18.64 30.01
C GLY A 239 46.38 17.48 29.03
N PHE A 240 46.58 17.73 27.73
CA PHE A 240 46.28 16.80 26.64
C PHE A 240 47.52 16.13 26.02
N LEU A 241 48.74 16.49 26.45
CA LEU A 241 50.00 15.96 25.90
C LEU A 241 50.18 14.44 26.03
N THR A 242 49.53 13.81 27.02
CA THR A 242 49.51 12.35 27.23
C THR A 242 48.08 11.79 27.31
N SER A 243 47.16 12.38 26.54
CA SER A 243 45.74 12.02 26.49
C SER A 243 45.34 11.66 25.06
N GLY A 244 44.84 10.43 24.85
CA GLY A 244 44.46 9.94 23.52
C GLY A 244 43.45 10.84 22.81
N SER A 245 43.65 11.07 21.51
CA SER A 245 42.74 11.84 20.64
C SER A 245 41.45 11.06 20.38
N PHE A 246 41.56 9.88 19.76
CA PHE A 246 40.44 9.06 19.33
C PHE A 246 39.80 8.22 20.46
N PRO A 247 38.46 8.11 20.56
CA PRO A 247 37.43 9.02 20.02
C PRO A 247 37.32 10.30 20.86
N SER A 248 36.67 11.35 20.35
CA SER A 248 36.56 12.63 21.06
C SER A 248 35.45 12.63 22.13
N GLY A 249 35.81 12.42 23.40
CA GLY A 249 34.87 12.51 24.52
C GLY A 249 34.13 13.85 24.66
N HIS A 250 34.73 14.98 24.27
CA HIS A 250 34.00 16.27 24.16
C HIS A 250 32.85 16.19 23.14
N THR A 251 33.07 15.46 22.04
CA THR A 251 32.07 15.23 20.98
C THR A 251 31.02 14.24 21.45
N THR A 252 31.40 13.14 22.11
CA THR A 252 30.48 12.20 22.77
C THR A 252 29.53 12.93 23.72
N TYR A 253 30.07 13.80 24.56
CA TYR A 253 29.31 14.66 25.47
C TYR A 253 28.34 15.60 24.72
N ALA A 254 28.81 16.31 23.71
CA ALA A 254 28.00 17.27 22.95
C ALA A 254 26.90 16.62 22.11
N TYR A 255 27.18 15.50 21.45
CA TYR A 255 26.16 14.71 20.74
C TYR A 255 25.20 14.04 21.72
N SER A 256 25.68 13.53 22.86
CA SER A 256 24.80 12.89 23.84
C SER A 256 23.80 13.89 24.44
N GLY A 257 24.26 15.06 24.90
CA GLY A 257 23.37 16.14 25.36
C GLY A 257 22.47 16.70 24.26
N GLY A 258 22.98 16.81 23.03
CA GLY A 258 22.20 17.26 21.87
C GLY A 258 21.08 16.29 21.48
N ILE A 259 21.36 14.98 21.43
CA ILE A 259 20.34 13.95 21.14
C ILE A 259 19.35 13.83 22.30
N GLY A 260 19.82 14.01 23.54
CA GLY A 260 18.99 14.22 24.73
C GLY A 260 17.96 15.33 24.50
N LEU A 261 18.41 16.56 24.25
CA LEU A 261 17.54 17.70 24.03
C LEU A 261 16.68 17.57 22.76
N ALA A 262 17.19 16.96 21.68
CA ALA A 262 16.40 16.67 20.48
C ALA A 262 15.27 15.68 20.77
N THR A 263 15.47 14.73 21.69
CA THR A 263 14.39 13.86 22.18
C THR A 263 13.39 14.65 23.04
N LEU A 264 13.84 15.61 23.86
CA LEU A 264 12.92 16.43 24.67
C LEU A 264 12.15 17.47 23.84
N LEU A 265 12.72 17.96 22.74
CA LEU A 265 12.20 19.04 21.89
C LEU A 265 12.27 18.68 20.38
N PRO A 266 11.61 17.60 19.93
CA PRO A 266 11.78 17.07 18.57
C PRO A 266 11.20 17.99 17.48
N GLN A 267 10.38 18.99 17.84
CA GLN A 267 10.02 20.09 16.94
C GLN A 267 11.25 20.78 16.31
N LEU A 268 12.37 20.83 17.04
CA LEU A 268 13.65 21.43 16.65
C LEU A 268 14.80 20.39 16.60
N GLY A 269 14.49 19.09 16.56
CA GLY A 269 15.50 18.03 16.63
C GLY A 269 16.59 18.13 15.55
N THR A 270 16.22 18.58 14.35
CA THR A 270 17.15 18.85 13.24
C THR A 270 18.15 19.95 13.59
N GLU A 271 17.71 21.09 14.10
CA GLU A 271 18.58 22.20 14.51
C GLU A 271 19.49 21.80 15.68
N ILE A 272 18.95 21.07 16.66
CA ILE A 272 19.67 20.64 17.87
C ILE A 272 20.81 19.68 17.53
N VAL A 273 20.58 18.62 16.73
CA VAL A 273 21.70 17.73 16.34
C VAL A 273 22.68 18.42 15.39
N THR A 274 22.24 19.41 14.60
CA THR A 274 23.16 20.23 13.80
C THR A 274 24.05 21.12 14.68
N ARG A 275 23.51 21.73 15.74
CA ARG A 275 24.31 22.46 16.73
C ARG A 275 25.29 21.53 17.48
N ALA A 276 24.86 20.32 17.84
CA ALA A 276 25.77 19.32 18.42
C ALA A 276 26.93 18.93 17.48
N SER A 277 26.66 18.79 16.18
CA SER A 277 27.71 18.57 15.16
C SER A 277 28.74 19.71 15.11
N GLU A 278 28.30 20.94 15.37
CA GLU A 278 29.19 22.09 15.41
C GLU A 278 30.00 22.13 16.70
N ALA A 279 29.40 21.82 17.85
CA ALA A 279 30.13 21.68 19.12
C ALA A 279 31.23 20.60 19.05
N GLY A 280 31.01 19.52 18.29
CA GLY A 280 32.04 18.55 17.91
C GLY A 280 33.10 19.13 16.96
N ASN A 281 32.69 19.71 15.82
CA ASN A 281 33.58 20.38 14.87
C ASN A 281 34.46 21.48 15.51
N ASN A 282 33.95 22.13 16.56
CA ASN A 282 34.66 23.12 17.35
C ASN A 282 35.88 22.56 18.10
N ARG A 283 35.99 21.23 18.28
CA ARG A 283 37.22 20.58 18.77
C ARG A 283 38.33 20.61 17.71
N ILE A 284 37.95 20.57 16.42
CA ILE A 284 38.86 20.74 15.28
C ILE A 284 39.23 22.23 15.13
N VAL A 285 38.29 23.16 15.37
CA VAL A 285 38.58 24.61 15.42
C VAL A 285 39.69 24.94 16.41
N LEU A 286 39.71 24.33 17.61
CA LEU A 286 40.81 24.48 18.57
C LEU A 286 42.05 23.62 18.23
N GLY A 287 41.98 22.75 17.22
CA GLY A 287 43.06 21.87 16.78
C GLY A 287 43.41 20.74 17.76
N VAL A 288 42.51 20.37 18.67
CA VAL A 288 42.77 19.37 19.74
C VAL A 288 42.30 17.95 19.40
N HIS A 289 41.57 17.80 18.30
CA HIS A 289 41.00 16.55 17.77
C HIS A 289 40.94 16.59 16.23
N TYR A 290 40.93 15.42 15.60
CA TYR A 290 40.79 15.24 14.14
C TYR A 290 39.35 14.85 13.75
N PRO A 291 38.93 15.01 12.47
CA PRO A 291 37.67 14.47 11.94
C PRO A 291 37.30 13.05 12.37
N LEU A 292 38.22 12.08 12.32
CA LEU A 292 37.93 10.71 12.79
C LEU A 292 37.53 10.67 14.27
N ASP A 293 38.16 11.47 15.14
CA ASP A 293 37.78 11.56 16.55
C ASP A 293 36.34 12.08 16.71
N ILE A 294 35.90 13.00 15.84
CA ILE A 294 34.54 13.58 15.87
C ILE A 294 33.52 12.59 15.32
N MET A 295 33.86 11.84 14.27
CA MET A 295 33.03 10.76 13.74
C MET A 295 32.83 9.65 14.79
N GLY A 296 33.90 9.21 15.46
CA GLY A 296 33.83 8.24 16.55
C GLY A 296 33.02 8.77 17.75
N GLY A 297 33.28 10.00 18.19
CA GLY A 297 32.54 10.61 19.29
C GLY A 297 31.05 10.81 19.00
N ARG A 298 30.66 11.07 17.74
CA ARG A 298 29.24 11.06 17.33
C ARG A 298 28.64 9.66 17.50
N ILE A 299 29.30 8.64 16.97
CA ILE A 299 28.83 7.24 17.05
C ILE A 299 28.62 6.85 18.52
N ASP A 300 29.59 7.12 19.40
CA ASP A 300 29.46 6.88 20.85
C ASP A 300 28.22 7.57 21.44
N GLY A 301 27.97 8.85 21.12
CA GLY A 301 26.84 9.63 21.63
C GLY A 301 25.47 9.15 21.10
N GLU A 302 25.41 8.70 19.85
CA GLU A 302 24.23 8.08 19.25
C GLU A 302 23.92 6.73 19.90
N VAL A 303 24.92 5.85 20.07
CA VAL A 303 24.73 4.55 20.73
C VAL A 303 24.36 4.72 22.21
N ALA A 304 24.92 5.72 22.90
CA ALA A 304 24.58 6.05 24.30
C ALA A 304 23.08 6.30 24.48
N ASN A 305 22.52 7.21 23.66
CA ASN A 305 21.11 7.57 23.72
C ASN A 305 20.21 6.42 23.27
N ALA A 306 20.57 5.72 22.18
CA ALA A 306 19.81 4.57 21.69
C ALA A 306 19.70 3.44 22.74
N THR A 307 20.80 3.14 23.43
CA THR A 307 20.83 2.07 24.45
C THR A 307 20.09 2.49 25.72
N LEU A 308 20.31 3.71 26.24
CA LEU A 308 19.57 4.22 27.39
C LEU A 308 18.06 4.32 27.11
N TRP A 309 17.66 4.79 25.93
CA TRP A 309 16.24 4.91 25.59
C TRP A 309 15.59 3.55 25.35
N SER A 310 16.37 2.47 25.19
CA SER A 310 15.83 1.10 25.09
C SER A 310 15.35 0.58 26.45
N ASP A 311 15.86 1.09 27.57
CA ASP A 311 15.34 0.77 28.90
C ASP A 311 13.98 1.42 29.17
N GLN A 312 12.98 0.59 29.42
CA GLN A 312 11.65 1.04 29.82
C GLN A 312 11.67 1.78 31.16
N SER A 313 12.48 1.36 32.12
CA SER A 313 12.57 2.00 33.43
C SER A 313 13.18 3.40 33.32
N PHE A 314 14.25 3.56 32.53
CA PHE A 314 14.80 4.87 32.20
C PHE A 314 13.78 5.75 31.44
N ARG A 315 13.09 5.22 30.42
CA ARG A 315 12.07 5.97 29.68
C ARG A 315 10.98 6.53 30.61
N GLU A 316 10.40 5.67 31.44
CA GLU A 316 9.26 6.02 32.28
C GLU A 316 9.63 6.92 33.46
N ASN A 317 10.80 6.73 34.08
CA ASN A 317 11.20 7.44 35.30
C ASN A 317 12.10 8.67 35.06
N LYS A 318 12.71 8.82 33.87
CA LYS A 318 13.64 9.93 33.55
C LYS A 318 13.24 10.67 32.29
N LEU A 319 13.24 9.99 31.13
CA LEU A 319 13.12 10.63 29.82
C LEU A 319 11.75 11.30 29.60
N ILE A 320 10.65 10.55 29.77
CA ILE A 320 9.29 11.05 29.55
C ILE A 320 8.90 12.12 30.60
N PRO A 321 9.26 12.00 31.90
CA PRO A 321 9.11 13.08 32.86
C PRO A 321 9.84 14.38 32.50
N ALA A 322 11.05 14.30 31.93
CA ALA A 322 11.79 15.48 31.46
C ALA A 322 11.20 16.08 30.17
N TYR A 323 10.77 15.23 29.22
CA TYR A 323 10.08 15.67 27.99
C TYR A 323 8.81 16.45 28.34
N ASN A 324 7.95 15.90 29.21
CA ASN A 324 6.71 16.55 29.63
C ASN A 324 6.98 17.87 30.38
N GLU A 325 8.06 17.95 31.15
CA GLU A 325 8.46 19.17 31.87
C GLU A 325 8.92 20.27 30.91
N LEU A 326 9.85 19.97 29.98
CA LEU A 326 10.34 20.96 29.02
C LEU A 326 9.24 21.44 28.07
N GLN A 327 8.43 20.52 27.54
CA GLN A 327 7.31 20.85 26.65
C GLN A 327 6.29 21.75 27.37
N LYS A 328 5.95 21.45 28.63
CA LYS A 328 5.04 22.29 29.42
C LYS A 328 5.65 23.67 29.69
N TYR A 329 6.91 23.73 30.12
CA TYR A 329 7.58 24.98 30.46
C TYR A 329 7.67 25.92 29.25
N LEU A 330 8.11 25.41 28.10
CA LEU A 330 8.17 26.20 26.87
C LEU A 330 6.76 26.60 26.38
N ALA A 331 5.74 25.75 26.54
CA ALA A 331 4.35 26.12 26.24
C ALA A 331 3.84 27.26 27.14
N ASP A 332 4.16 27.22 28.45
CA ASP A 332 3.78 28.26 29.41
C ASP A 332 4.48 29.59 29.08
N GLU A 333 5.79 29.60 28.85
CA GLU A 333 6.56 30.81 28.47
C GLU A 333 6.08 31.40 27.14
N CYS A 334 5.82 30.55 26.14
CA CYS A 334 5.33 30.99 24.83
C CYS A 334 3.95 31.67 24.88
N VAL A 335 3.09 31.27 25.83
CA VAL A 335 1.80 31.94 26.08
C VAL A 335 1.99 33.19 26.94
N ALA A 336 2.79 33.11 28.01
CA ALA A 336 3.03 34.24 28.93
C ALA A 336 3.67 35.46 28.23
N ASN A 337 4.59 35.22 27.29
CA ASN A 337 5.25 36.24 26.50
C ASN A 337 4.51 36.61 25.20
N GLY A 338 3.33 36.02 24.93
CA GLY A 338 2.48 36.36 23.79
C GLY A 338 2.94 35.84 22.43
N ASN A 339 3.96 34.97 22.37
CA ASN A 339 4.42 34.34 21.12
C ASN A 339 3.35 33.43 20.49
N VAL A 340 2.45 32.88 21.31
CA VAL A 340 1.23 32.17 20.89
C VAL A 340 0.02 32.80 21.59
N LYS A 341 -1.07 33.02 20.83
CA LYS A 341 -2.25 33.77 21.32
C LYS A 341 -3.11 33.02 22.36
N GLN A 342 -3.06 31.69 22.34
CA GLN A 342 -3.82 30.80 23.21
C GLN A 342 -3.12 29.43 23.26
N ARG A 343 -3.29 28.66 24.34
CA ARG A 343 -2.77 27.28 24.42
C ARG A 343 -3.55 26.39 23.44
N SER A 344 -2.85 25.51 22.73
CA SER A 344 -3.44 24.48 21.87
C SER A 344 -3.72 23.20 22.68
N ASP A 345 -4.41 22.22 22.10
CA ASP A 345 -4.91 21.01 22.80
C ASP A 345 -3.84 20.20 23.56
N THR A 346 -2.57 20.39 23.22
CA THR A 346 -1.42 19.81 23.94
C THR A 346 -0.28 20.82 24.05
N ASP A 347 0.61 20.60 25.02
CA ASP A 347 1.82 21.40 25.18
C ASP A 347 2.76 21.24 23.98
N PHE A 348 2.87 20.02 23.42
CA PHE A 348 3.60 19.76 22.18
C PHE A 348 3.10 20.62 21.00
N ALA A 349 1.77 20.70 20.82
CA ALA A 349 1.17 21.55 19.80
C ALA A 349 1.41 23.03 20.09
N THR A 350 1.29 23.48 21.35
CA THR A 350 1.53 24.87 21.75
C THR A 350 2.99 25.29 21.52
N VAL A 351 3.96 24.43 21.85
CA VAL A 351 5.38 24.63 21.53
C VAL A 351 5.60 24.65 20.02
N GLN A 352 4.92 23.79 19.25
CA GLN A 352 5.05 23.80 17.80
C GLN A 352 4.44 25.07 17.16
N ASP A 353 3.32 25.57 17.66
CA ASP A 353 2.74 26.85 17.24
C ASP A 353 3.70 28.01 17.58
N CYS A 354 4.38 27.95 18.73
CA CYS A 354 5.41 28.92 19.12
C CYS A 354 6.64 28.86 18.19
N VAL A 355 7.18 27.67 17.94
CA VAL A 355 8.28 27.43 17.00
C VAL A 355 7.95 27.96 15.59
N ASN A 356 6.71 27.77 15.12
CA ASN A 356 6.25 28.28 13.83
C ASN A 356 6.07 29.81 13.83
N SER A 357 5.50 30.38 14.89
CA SER A 357 5.32 31.82 15.10
C SER A 357 6.66 32.56 15.10
N LEU A 358 7.64 32.01 15.83
CA LEU A 358 9.01 32.52 15.95
C LEU A 358 9.91 32.17 14.75
N LYS A 359 9.49 31.27 13.85
CA LYS A 359 10.29 30.70 12.75
C LYS A 359 11.58 30.01 13.22
N ALA A 360 11.54 29.38 14.40
CA ALA A 360 12.67 28.69 15.00
C ALA A 360 13.06 27.37 14.28
N ASN A 361 12.17 26.84 13.43
CA ASN A 361 12.41 25.70 12.52
C ASN A 361 12.73 26.16 11.08
N ASP A 362 13.17 27.40 10.92
CA ASP A 362 13.33 28.11 9.65
C ASP A 362 14.32 29.29 9.82
N THR A 363 14.09 30.43 9.18
CA THR A 363 15.00 31.60 9.11
C THR A 363 15.36 32.29 10.43
N ALA A 364 14.86 31.86 11.59
CA ALA A 364 15.15 32.47 12.90
C ALA A 364 15.42 31.46 14.02
N GLY A 365 15.73 30.22 13.67
CA GLY A 365 16.22 29.18 14.58
C GLY A 365 17.72 29.29 14.85
N TYR A 366 18.35 28.12 14.99
CA TYR A 366 19.79 27.98 14.93
C TYR A 366 20.36 28.59 13.64
N GLN A 367 21.32 29.51 13.79
CA GLN A 367 22.09 30.10 12.70
C GLN A 367 23.57 30.01 13.04
N ASN A 368 24.41 29.82 12.02
CA ASN A 368 25.86 29.87 12.14
C ASN A 368 26.47 30.39 10.83
N SER A 369 27.19 31.51 10.91
CA SER A 369 27.85 32.16 9.78
C SER A 369 29.23 31.60 9.45
N PHE A 370 29.80 30.74 10.31
CA PHE A 370 31.08 30.09 10.04
C PHE A 370 30.95 29.07 8.90
N VAL A 371 31.92 29.11 7.99
CA VAL A 371 32.02 28.21 6.85
C VAL A 371 33.39 27.56 6.88
N ASP A 372 33.39 26.23 6.93
CA ASP A 372 34.59 25.39 6.90
C ASP A 372 34.58 24.50 5.63
N PRO A 373 35.70 23.84 5.27
CA PRO A 373 35.77 23.02 4.06
C PRO A 373 34.81 21.82 4.01
N VAL A 374 34.21 21.43 5.14
CA VAL A 374 33.21 20.36 5.23
C VAL A 374 31.79 20.95 5.22
N SER A 375 31.53 22.01 5.99
CA SER A 375 30.21 22.64 5.99
C SER A 375 29.86 23.22 4.62
N GLY A 376 30.84 23.82 3.91
CA GLY A 376 30.70 24.39 2.57
C GLY A 376 29.79 25.60 2.47
N LYS A 377 28.96 25.86 3.48
CA LYS A 377 28.06 27.01 3.64
C LYS A 377 27.71 27.26 5.10
N ALA A 378 27.10 28.42 5.34
CA ALA A 378 26.55 28.84 6.62
C ALA A 378 25.19 28.16 6.89
N VAL A 379 24.89 27.90 8.17
CA VAL A 379 23.56 27.48 8.61
C VAL A 379 22.67 28.73 8.74
N THR A 380 21.59 28.79 7.98
CA THR A 380 20.67 29.94 7.89
C THR A 380 19.19 29.55 8.01
N ASN A 381 18.88 28.26 7.85
CA ASN A 381 17.56 27.64 7.96
C ASN A 381 17.71 26.10 8.04
N ARG A 382 16.60 25.39 8.29
CA ARG A 382 16.56 23.93 8.40
C ARG A 382 17.18 23.17 7.22
N ALA A 383 17.01 23.62 5.97
CA ALA A 383 17.57 22.94 4.81
C ALA A 383 19.11 22.99 4.81
N SER A 384 19.69 24.17 5.08
CA SER A 384 21.14 24.30 5.27
C SER A 384 21.66 23.56 6.50
N ALA A 385 20.86 23.40 7.56
CA ALA A 385 21.22 22.64 8.74
C ALA A 385 21.38 21.13 8.42
N ILE A 386 20.39 20.54 7.71
CA ILE A 386 20.45 19.15 7.25
C ILE A 386 21.68 18.92 6.36
N GLU A 387 21.97 19.83 5.44
CA GLU A 387 23.12 19.71 4.53
C GLU A 387 24.46 19.77 5.27
N VAL A 388 24.65 20.75 6.17
CA VAL A 388 25.87 20.87 7.00
C VAL A 388 26.06 19.66 7.92
N TYR A 389 24.98 19.12 8.51
CA TYR A 389 25.06 17.87 9.28
C TYR A 389 25.47 16.70 8.38
N THR A 390 24.87 16.58 7.19
CA THR A 390 25.13 15.50 6.23
C THR A 390 26.61 15.46 5.81
N ASN A 391 27.21 16.61 5.50
CA ASN A 391 28.63 16.68 5.15
C ASN A 391 29.54 16.27 6.32
N ARG A 392 29.15 16.60 7.56
CA ARG A 392 29.86 16.20 8.80
C ARG A 392 29.65 14.74 9.20
N LEU A 393 28.88 13.94 8.45
CA LEU A 393 28.86 12.48 8.61
C LEU A 393 30.13 11.82 8.04
N THR A 394 30.78 12.45 7.05
CA THR A 394 31.94 11.90 6.34
C THR A 394 33.19 12.79 6.36
N TYR A 395 33.09 14.07 6.73
CA TYR A 395 34.21 15.03 6.70
C TYR A 395 34.99 15.06 5.36
N GLY A 396 34.31 14.73 4.26
CA GLY A 396 34.90 14.66 2.92
C GLY A 396 35.84 13.47 2.69
N PHE A 397 35.94 12.49 3.61
CA PHE A 397 36.71 11.27 3.38
C PHE A 397 36.21 10.51 2.15
N ALA A 398 37.13 9.90 1.41
CA ALA A 398 36.78 8.87 0.42
C ALA A 398 36.30 7.58 1.11
N GLN A 399 35.48 6.80 0.42
CA GLN A 399 35.06 5.47 0.88
C GLN A 399 36.27 4.52 0.98
N THR A 400 36.45 3.90 2.14
CA THR A 400 37.47 2.87 2.42
C THR A 400 36.94 1.44 2.29
N GLY A 401 35.61 1.28 2.29
CA GLY A 401 34.89 0.03 2.06
C GLY A 401 34.02 0.09 0.80
N ALA A 402 33.08 -0.86 0.67
CA ALA A 402 32.17 -0.91 -0.47
C ALA A 402 31.05 0.14 -0.37
N ALA A 403 30.83 0.89 -1.46
CA ALA A 403 29.64 1.71 -1.69
C ALA A 403 28.39 0.85 -1.97
N GLY A 404 27.21 1.48 -1.96
CA GLY A 404 25.95 0.91 -2.42
C GLY A 404 25.45 -0.30 -1.63
N GLN A 405 25.92 -0.51 -0.39
CA GLN A 405 25.36 -1.54 0.48
C GLN A 405 23.96 -1.15 0.96
N ALA A 406 23.12 -2.15 1.25
CA ALA A 406 21.81 -1.91 1.83
C ALA A 406 21.93 -1.14 3.18
N PRO A 407 20.93 -0.29 3.53
CA PRO A 407 20.88 0.40 4.82
C PRO A 407 20.98 -0.55 6.01
N VAL A 408 21.63 -0.11 7.09
CA VAL A 408 21.82 -0.92 8.31
C VAL A 408 21.45 -0.09 9.52
N VAL A 409 20.25 -0.34 10.05
CA VAL A 409 19.74 0.34 11.26
C VAL A 409 19.74 -0.65 12.44
N PRO A 410 20.55 -0.39 13.50
CA PRO A 410 20.51 -1.14 14.75
C PRO A 410 19.10 -1.19 15.37
N ASP A 411 18.79 -2.26 16.11
CA ASP A 411 17.47 -2.42 16.72
C ASP A 411 17.17 -1.31 17.73
N GLU A 412 18.15 -0.98 18.58
CA GLU A 412 18.06 0.06 19.59
C GLU A 412 18.06 1.48 19.02
N ALA A 413 18.65 1.70 17.83
CA ALA A 413 18.67 3.01 17.16
C ALA A 413 17.26 3.52 16.83
N ALA A 414 16.26 2.63 16.69
CA ALA A 414 14.85 2.98 16.56
C ALA A 414 14.36 3.92 17.69
N ASN A 415 14.98 3.85 18.86
CA ASN A 415 14.58 4.65 20.02
C ASN A 415 14.99 6.13 19.90
N LEU A 416 15.98 6.46 19.07
CA LEU A 416 16.44 7.83 18.82
C LEU A 416 15.36 8.77 18.25
N LEU A 417 14.21 8.23 17.81
CA LEU A 417 13.08 8.97 17.24
C LEU A 417 11.76 8.78 18.03
N LEU A 418 11.78 8.25 19.26
CA LEU A 418 10.59 7.92 20.07
C LEU A 418 9.57 9.06 20.18
N THR A 419 10.04 10.25 20.53
CA THR A 419 9.20 11.45 20.76
C THR A 419 8.92 12.23 19.48
N ALA A 420 9.69 12.01 18.42
CA ALA A 420 9.47 12.60 17.10
C ALA A 420 8.30 11.94 16.36
N PHE A 421 8.13 10.62 16.50
CA PHE A 421 7.04 9.88 15.88
C PHE A 421 6.26 9.05 16.92
N PRO A 422 5.61 9.71 17.90
CA PRO A 422 4.95 9.03 19.01
C PRO A 422 3.81 8.12 18.50
N GLY A 423 3.67 6.94 19.13
CA GLY A 423 2.66 5.94 18.74
C GLY A 423 2.99 5.12 17.50
N THR A 424 4.12 5.35 16.83
CA THR A 424 4.61 4.45 15.76
C THR A 424 5.28 3.19 16.33
N SER A 425 5.45 2.16 15.49
CA SER A 425 6.27 0.98 15.83
C SER A 425 7.76 1.23 15.58
N ASP A 426 8.62 0.42 16.20
CA ASP A 426 10.07 0.46 15.93
C ASP A 426 10.40 0.17 14.46
N SER A 427 9.61 -0.69 13.80
CA SER A 427 9.72 -0.94 12.35
C SER A 427 9.58 0.35 11.53
N VAL A 428 8.60 1.20 11.85
CA VAL A 428 8.40 2.50 11.18
C VAL A 428 9.56 3.45 11.50
N ARG A 429 10.03 3.52 12.75
CA ARG A 429 11.20 4.35 13.10
C ARG A 429 12.48 3.90 12.41
N LYS A 430 12.73 2.59 12.29
CA LYS A 430 13.88 2.05 11.53
C LYS A 430 13.77 2.33 10.03
N GLN A 431 12.57 2.26 9.43
CA GLN A 431 12.39 2.68 8.02
C GLN A 431 12.71 4.17 7.80
N ILE A 432 12.35 5.06 8.75
CA ILE A 432 12.71 6.49 8.69
C ILE A 432 14.23 6.68 8.78
N LEU A 433 14.91 5.95 9.69
CA LEU A 433 16.37 5.99 9.83
C LEU A 433 17.07 5.46 8.58
N ALA A 434 16.64 4.32 8.04
CA ALA A 434 17.22 3.70 6.83
C ALA A 434 17.14 4.63 5.62
N ALA A 435 15.99 5.28 5.41
CA ALA A 435 15.83 6.27 4.36
C ALA A 435 16.55 7.61 4.66
N SER A 436 16.99 7.84 5.91
CA SER A 436 17.84 8.97 6.28
C SER A 436 19.30 8.76 5.90
N GLU A 437 19.80 7.51 5.88
CA GLU A 437 21.22 7.17 5.77
C GLU A 437 21.96 7.85 4.59
N ILE A 438 23.28 8.01 4.77
CA ILE A 438 24.24 8.23 3.69
C ILE A 438 24.69 6.88 3.08
N ASP A 439 25.35 6.94 1.92
CA ASP A 439 25.93 5.76 1.27
C ASP A 439 27.00 5.08 2.15
N SER A 440 27.24 3.78 1.93
CA SER A 440 28.09 2.94 2.76
C SER A 440 29.59 3.11 2.52
N GLY A 441 30.41 2.48 3.36
CA GLY A 441 31.84 2.29 3.11
C GLY A 441 32.75 3.47 3.45
N TYR A 442 32.24 4.55 4.05
CA TYR A 442 33.08 5.60 4.64
C TYR A 442 33.85 5.09 5.87
N PRO A 443 34.87 5.82 6.36
CA PRO A 443 35.62 5.41 7.54
C PRO A 443 34.72 5.17 8.76
N LEU A 444 35.05 4.12 9.53
CA LEU A 444 34.28 3.59 10.67
C LEU A 444 32.94 2.90 10.34
N ASP A 445 32.51 2.80 9.08
CA ASP A 445 31.21 2.19 8.73
C ASP A 445 31.08 0.74 9.21
N ALA A 446 32.07 -0.11 8.92
CA ALA A 446 31.96 -1.56 9.10
C ALA A 446 31.94 -1.98 10.58
N SER A 447 32.70 -1.31 11.45
CA SER A 447 32.65 -1.57 12.90
C SER A 447 31.48 -0.90 13.58
N SER A 448 30.96 0.23 13.05
CA SER A 448 29.88 1.01 13.69
C SER A 448 28.51 0.32 13.72
N LYS A 449 28.34 -0.82 13.04
CA LYS A 449 27.05 -1.52 12.87
C LYS A 449 25.97 -0.65 12.21
N GLY A 450 26.37 0.39 11.48
CA GLY A 450 25.49 1.32 10.75
C GLY A 450 25.33 2.70 11.39
N TYR A 451 25.73 2.92 12.65
CA TYR A 451 25.67 4.25 13.29
C TYR A 451 26.47 5.32 12.51
N GLN A 452 27.53 4.94 11.79
CA GLN A 452 28.25 5.87 10.92
C GLN A 452 27.35 6.50 9.85
N ARG A 453 26.32 5.79 9.36
CA ARG A 453 25.47 6.24 8.25
C ARG A 453 24.29 7.10 8.68
N ILE A 454 23.85 7.01 9.94
CA ILE A 454 22.57 7.59 10.39
C ILE A 454 22.59 9.12 10.28
N ASN A 455 21.59 9.66 9.58
CA ASN A 455 21.44 11.10 9.39
C ASN A 455 20.30 11.64 10.25
N LEU A 456 20.56 11.81 11.56
CA LEU A 456 19.55 12.29 12.50
C LEU A 456 18.94 13.64 12.10
N ALA A 457 19.72 14.59 11.56
CA ALA A 457 19.20 15.88 11.11
C ALA A 457 18.11 15.72 10.03
N LYS A 458 18.35 14.84 9.05
CA LYS A 458 17.38 14.45 8.02
C LYS A 458 16.20 13.68 8.63
N ALA A 459 16.44 12.71 9.51
CA ALA A 459 15.39 11.90 10.16
C ALA A 459 14.39 12.73 10.99
N TYR A 460 14.87 13.70 11.79
CA TYR A 460 14.01 14.64 12.54
C TYR A 460 13.19 15.60 11.64
N SER A 461 13.50 15.67 10.34
CA SER A 461 12.73 16.47 9.37
C SER A 461 11.67 15.66 8.61
N ALA A 462 11.40 14.41 9.00
CA ALA A 462 10.53 13.52 8.25
C ALA A 462 9.03 13.82 8.41
N ASN A 463 8.31 13.77 7.29
CA ASN A 463 6.86 13.71 7.19
C ASN A 463 6.47 12.37 6.56
N VAL A 464 5.76 11.56 7.36
CA VAL A 464 5.47 10.14 7.14
C VAL A 464 3.97 9.95 6.99
N THR A 465 3.55 9.22 5.96
CA THR A 465 2.20 8.68 5.86
C THR A 465 2.26 7.18 6.10
N VAL A 466 1.42 6.66 6.99
CA VAL A 466 1.34 5.23 7.34
C VAL A 466 -0.04 4.66 7.05
N ASN A 467 -0.11 3.35 6.84
CA ASN A 467 -1.37 2.62 6.62
C ASN A 467 -2.29 2.61 7.86
N ALA A 468 -3.49 2.06 7.69
CA ALA A 468 -4.51 2.02 8.74
C ALA A 468 -4.10 1.28 10.03
N THR A 469 -3.17 0.34 9.92
CA THR A 469 -2.56 -0.39 11.06
C THR A 469 -1.39 0.35 11.71
N GLY A 470 -0.89 1.44 11.08
CA GLY A 470 0.22 2.24 11.60
C GLY A 470 1.60 1.56 11.53
N ASP A 471 1.72 0.45 10.79
CA ASP A 471 2.90 -0.43 10.79
C ASP A 471 3.73 -0.35 9.50
N THR A 472 3.17 0.20 8.42
CA THR A 472 3.80 0.26 7.10
C THR A 472 3.79 1.68 6.54
N ILE A 473 4.94 2.17 6.09
CA ILE A 473 5.08 3.49 5.47
C ILE A 473 4.56 3.45 4.04
N LEU A 474 3.72 4.43 3.71
CA LEU A 474 3.05 4.60 2.41
C LEU A 474 3.62 5.78 1.61
N LYS A 475 4.19 6.75 2.31
CA LYS A 475 4.96 7.88 1.76
C LYS A 475 5.92 8.40 2.82
N LEU A 476 7.15 8.70 2.43
CA LEU A 476 8.15 9.35 3.26
C LEU A 476 8.69 10.59 2.54
N THR A 477 8.86 11.69 3.26
CA THR A 477 9.42 12.94 2.74
C THR A 477 10.25 13.61 3.83
N PHE A 478 11.34 14.29 3.46
CA PHE A 478 12.24 14.99 4.39
C PHE A 478 12.20 16.51 4.18
N GLY A 479 12.85 17.27 5.06
CA GLY A 479 12.87 18.73 5.03
C GLY A 479 11.63 19.40 5.61
N ASN A 480 10.73 18.64 6.28
CA ASN A 480 9.53 19.20 6.88
C ASN A 480 9.85 20.04 8.13
N LYS A 481 8.97 21.01 8.42
CA LYS A 481 9.08 21.93 9.56
C LYS A 481 8.80 21.29 10.93
N THR A 482 8.29 20.07 10.95
CA THR A 482 8.03 19.27 12.16
C THR A 482 8.11 17.77 11.81
N PRO A 483 8.58 16.88 12.69
CA PRO A 483 8.24 15.46 12.62
C PRO A 483 6.73 15.27 12.46
N LYS A 484 6.27 14.52 11.45
CA LYS A 484 4.83 14.29 11.24
C LYS A 484 4.52 12.84 10.88
N VAL A 485 3.46 12.30 11.48
CA VAL A 485 2.81 11.04 11.10
C VAL A 485 1.39 11.34 10.60
N THR A 486 0.97 10.68 9.52
CA THR A 486 -0.38 10.75 8.97
C THR A 486 -0.90 9.34 8.75
N THR A 487 -1.82 8.87 9.61
CA THR A 487 -2.45 7.54 9.46
C THR A 487 -3.59 7.60 8.46
N VAL A 488 -3.53 6.80 7.40
CA VAL A 488 -4.60 6.70 6.39
C VAL A 488 -5.76 5.87 6.97
N LYS A 489 -6.98 6.41 6.93
CA LYS A 489 -8.17 5.66 7.34
C LYS A 489 -8.62 4.71 6.22
N PRO A 490 -9.10 3.48 6.54
CA PRO A 490 -9.79 2.66 5.56
C PRO A 490 -11.04 3.38 5.03
N ASP A 491 -11.33 3.20 3.76
CA ASP A 491 -12.62 3.52 3.13
C ASP A 491 -13.22 2.27 2.47
N ASP A 492 -14.46 2.39 1.97
CA ASP A 492 -15.15 1.29 1.30
C ASP A 492 -14.37 0.77 0.09
N VAL A 493 -13.69 1.65 -0.66
CA VAL A 493 -12.88 1.25 -1.82
C VAL A 493 -11.65 0.43 -1.40
N SER A 494 -10.94 0.85 -0.35
CA SER A 494 -9.84 0.09 0.25
C SER A 494 -10.31 -1.26 0.82
N THR A 495 -11.59 -1.35 1.22
CA THR A 495 -12.18 -2.59 1.75
C THR A 495 -12.63 -3.53 0.62
N LEU A 496 -13.24 -2.99 -0.45
CA LEU A 496 -13.67 -3.72 -1.65
C LEU A 496 -12.47 -4.26 -2.45
N LEU A 497 -11.31 -3.62 -2.37
CA LEU A 497 -10.11 -3.98 -3.12
C LEU A 497 -9.02 -4.63 -2.25
N ALA A 498 -9.36 -5.02 -1.01
CA ALA A 498 -8.43 -5.57 -0.02
C ALA A 498 -7.60 -6.77 -0.52
N ASP A 499 -8.11 -7.55 -1.48
CA ASP A 499 -7.39 -8.64 -2.14
C ASP A 499 -6.11 -8.19 -2.86
N PHE A 500 -5.98 -6.93 -3.28
CA PHE A 500 -4.77 -6.44 -3.95
C PHE A 500 -3.50 -6.60 -3.08
N ASN A 501 -3.65 -6.58 -1.74
CA ASN A 501 -2.55 -6.86 -0.81
C ASN A 501 -2.01 -8.30 -0.90
N LYS A 502 -2.73 -9.23 -1.54
CA LYS A 502 -2.21 -10.56 -1.88
C LYS A 502 -1.19 -10.50 -2.99
N TYR A 503 -1.19 -9.46 -3.82
CA TYR A 503 -0.30 -9.33 -4.98
C TYR A 503 0.81 -8.30 -4.78
N PHE A 504 0.47 -7.16 -4.16
CA PHE A 504 1.41 -6.08 -3.88
C PHE A 504 1.10 -5.44 -2.52
N ILE A 505 2.12 -5.29 -1.68
CA ILE A 505 2.02 -4.61 -0.39
C ILE A 505 2.75 -3.27 -0.49
N GLY A 506 2.01 -2.18 -0.27
CA GLY A 506 2.55 -0.81 -0.26
C GLY A 506 3.77 -0.69 0.65
N GLY A 507 4.83 -0.05 0.16
CA GLY A 507 6.08 0.11 0.91
C GLY A 507 6.96 -1.15 1.04
N LYS A 508 6.51 -2.31 0.51
CA LYS A 508 7.32 -3.56 0.48
C LYS A 508 7.56 -4.06 -0.94
N GLY A 509 6.51 -4.07 -1.77
CA GLY A 509 6.57 -4.53 -3.16
C GLY A 509 5.71 -5.75 -3.47
N VAL A 510 6.17 -6.56 -4.42
CA VAL A 510 5.48 -7.71 -5.03
C VAL A 510 5.58 -8.95 -4.15
N THR A 511 4.46 -9.61 -3.89
CA THR A 511 4.41 -10.86 -3.12
C THR A 511 4.68 -12.10 -4.00
N ASP A 512 4.91 -13.26 -3.38
CA ASP A 512 5.05 -14.52 -4.12
C ASP A 512 3.76 -14.94 -4.85
N GLU A 513 2.58 -14.70 -4.26
CA GLU A 513 1.27 -14.92 -4.91
C GLU A 513 1.04 -13.90 -6.05
N GLY A 514 1.54 -12.68 -5.88
CA GLY A 514 1.44 -11.59 -6.86
C GLY A 514 2.31 -11.75 -8.08
N LYS A 515 3.46 -12.41 -7.97
CA LYS A 515 4.46 -12.55 -9.03
C LYS A 515 3.88 -12.97 -10.39
N GLY A 516 3.01 -13.97 -10.40
CA GLY A 516 2.36 -14.45 -11.63
C GLY A 516 1.23 -13.54 -12.13
N VAL A 517 0.56 -12.83 -11.24
CA VAL A 517 -0.53 -11.89 -11.57
C VAL A 517 0.06 -10.61 -12.15
N LEU A 518 1.00 -9.99 -11.45
CA LEU A 518 1.59 -8.71 -11.86
C LEU A 518 2.51 -8.85 -13.08
N ALA A 519 3.09 -10.03 -13.35
CA ALA A 519 3.72 -10.31 -14.64
C ALA A 519 2.73 -10.24 -15.84
N HIS A 520 1.45 -10.61 -15.65
CA HIS A 520 0.41 -10.46 -16.67
C HIS A 520 -0.08 -9.01 -16.76
N ASP A 521 -0.24 -8.35 -15.61
CA ASP A 521 -0.61 -6.92 -15.51
C ASP A 521 0.43 -6.03 -16.23
N ASP A 522 1.72 -6.28 -16.00
CA ASP A 522 2.86 -5.68 -16.71
C ASP A 522 2.78 -5.92 -18.22
N LYS A 523 2.73 -7.20 -18.65
CA LYS A 523 2.78 -7.57 -20.07
C LYS A 523 1.63 -6.95 -20.86
N VAL A 524 0.39 -7.07 -20.36
CA VAL A 524 -0.79 -6.50 -21.03
C VAL A 524 -0.74 -4.98 -21.04
N THR A 525 -0.12 -4.34 -20.04
CA THR A 525 0.14 -2.89 -20.07
C THR A 525 1.10 -2.51 -21.20
N GLU A 526 2.22 -3.21 -21.33
CA GLU A 526 3.18 -3.00 -22.41
C GLU A 526 2.55 -3.27 -23.79
N ASP A 527 1.83 -4.39 -23.96
CA ASP A 527 1.20 -4.77 -25.23
C ASP A 527 0.22 -3.68 -25.71
N ILE A 528 -0.69 -3.24 -24.85
CA ILE A 528 -1.74 -2.26 -25.19
C ILE A 528 -1.14 -0.90 -25.53
N ASN A 529 -0.22 -0.40 -24.70
CA ASN A 529 0.48 0.87 -24.94
C ASN A 529 1.31 0.83 -26.24
N ASN A 530 2.14 -0.20 -26.43
CA ASN A 530 3.04 -0.28 -27.58
C ASN A 530 2.30 -0.49 -28.90
N LYS A 531 1.14 -1.17 -28.89
CA LYS A 531 0.27 -1.38 -30.06
C LYS A 531 -0.48 -0.11 -30.46
N ALA A 532 -1.02 0.63 -29.49
CA ALA A 532 -1.78 1.86 -29.75
C ALA A 532 -0.90 3.00 -30.29
N TRP A 533 0.30 3.18 -29.71
CA TRP A 533 1.22 4.29 -30.04
C TRP A 533 1.63 4.38 -31.52
N GLY A 534 1.46 3.31 -32.30
CA GLY A 534 1.69 3.33 -33.75
C GLY A 534 3.14 3.65 -34.14
N ALA A 535 3.34 4.75 -34.88
CA ALA A 535 4.64 5.17 -35.42
C ALA A 535 5.27 6.37 -34.68
N ASP A 536 4.46 7.21 -34.03
CA ASP A 536 4.87 8.51 -33.48
C ASP A 536 4.13 8.91 -32.18
N GLY A 537 3.22 8.06 -31.66
CA GLY A 537 2.38 8.37 -30.51
C GLY A 537 1.21 9.32 -30.80
N ASN A 538 0.86 9.50 -32.08
CA ASN A 538 -0.22 10.37 -32.54
C ASN A 538 -1.29 9.59 -33.34
N SER A 539 -1.51 8.32 -33.03
CA SER A 539 -2.57 7.54 -33.66
C SER A 539 -3.96 8.08 -33.28
N THR A 540 -4.99 7.67 -34.02
CA THR A 540 -6.39 7.96 -33.65
C THR A 540 -6.77 7.36 -32.30
N GLN A 541 -6.11 6.28 -31.84
CA GLN A 541 -6.31 5.70 -30.51
C GLN A 541 -5.64 6.54 -29.42
N ASP A 542 -4.41 7.04 -29.67
CA ASP A 542 -3.71 7.94 -28.75
C ASP A 542 -4.49 9.25 -28.56
N GLN A 543 -4.97 9.84 -29.66
CA GLN A 543 -5.79 11.05 -29.65
C GLN A 543 -7.11 10.84 -28.87
N ARG A 544 -7.81 9.71 -29.07
CA ARG A 544 -9.01 9.37 -28.28
C ARG A 544 -8.68 9.17 -26.81
N ALA A 545 -7.54 8.55 -26.50
CA ALA A 545 -7.10 8.32 -25.13
C ALA A 545 -6.73 9.63 -24.39
N VAL A 546 -6.14 10.60 -25.08
CA VAL A 546 -5.93 11.97 -24.57
C VAL A 546 -7.27 12.69 -24.34
N SER A 547 -8.25 12.52 -25.24
CA SER A 547 -9.60 13.07 -25.05
C SER A 547 -10.29 12.49 -23.81
N ASP A 548 -10.29 11.17 -23.65
CA ASP A 548 -10.85 10.48 -22.47
C ASP A 548 -10.14 10.85 -21.17
N ALA A 549 -8.86 11.22 -21.24
CA ALA A 549 -8.10 11.68 -20.07
C ALA A 549 -8.60 13.01 -19.50
N ALA A 550 -9.35 13.81 -20.26
CA ALA A 550 -9.92 15.08 -19.77
C ALA A 550 -10.97 14.88 -18.66
N MET A 551 -11.58 13.69 -18.58
CA MET A 551 -12.69 13.36 -17.67
C MET A 551 -13.89 14.30 -17.88
N ASP A 552 -14.42 14.30 -19.09
CA ASP A 552 -15.55 15.14 -19.50
C ASP A 552 -16.57 14.29 -20.27
N SER A 553 -17.64 13.85 -19.59
CA SER A 553 -18.69 12.97 -20.16
C SER A 553 -19.35 13.53 -21.41
N THR A 554 -19.27 14.85 -21.65
CA THR A 554 -19.76 15.45 -22.91
C THR A 554 -18.96 14.97 -24.13
N LYS A 555 -17.69 14.58 -23.93
CA LYS A 555 -16.75 14.13 -24.97
C LYS A 555 -16.36 12.65 -24.83
N THR A 556 -16.42 12.10 -23.62
CA THR A 556 -16.03 10.72 -23.32
C THR A 556 -17.17 9.71 -23.51
N LEU A 557 -18.45 10.13 -23.52
CA LEU A 557 -19.61 9.22 -23.55
C LEU A 557 -20.66 9.52 -24.63
N TYR A 558 -20.58 10.62 -25.37
CA TYR A 558 -21.61 10.96 -26.37
C TYR A 558 -21.65 9.94 -27.54
N ASP A 559 -20.48 9.47 -27.96
CA ASP A 559 -20.31 8.48 -29.02
C ASP A 559 -20.92 7.12 -28.68
N ALA A 560 -21.06 6.79 -27.39
CA ALA A 560 -21.81 5.61 -26.93
C ALA A 560 -23.28 5.60 -27.37
N LEU A 561 -23.85 6.76 -27.71
CA LEU A 561 -25.24 6.88 -28.15
C LEU A 561 -25.38 6.79 -29.68
N GLY A 562 -24.29 6.55 -30.40
CA GLY A 562 -24.23 6.62 -31.86
C GLY A 562 -24.27 8.06 -32.41
N PRO A 563 -24.09 8.25 -33.72
CA PRO A 563 -23.83 9.56 -34.32
C PRO A 563 -25.01 10.54 -34.28
N VAL A 564 -26.25 10.06 -34.09
CA VAL A 564 -27.45 10.91 -34.05
C VAL A 564 -27.81 11.32 -32.63
N LEU A 565 -28.08 10.36 -31.74
CA LEU A 565 -28.40 10.65 -30.34
C LEU A 565 -27.20 11.24 -29.58
N GLY A 566 -25.97 10.86 -29.94
CA GLY A 566 -24.73 11.43 -29.40
C GLY A 566 -24.62 12.92 -29.70
N LYS A 567 -24.85 13.32 -30.96
CA LYS A 567 -24.91 14.73 -31.37
C LYS A 567 -25.99 15.52 -30.62
N TYR A 568 -27.16 14.92 -30.38
CA TYR A 568 -28.19 15.57 -29.55
C TYR A 568 -27.77 15.69 -28.09
N TYR A 569 -27.10 14.68 -27.54
CA TYR A 569 -26.56 14.76 -26.18
C TYR A 569 -25.47 15.85 -26.07
N GLU A 570 -24.56 15.99 -27.05
CA GLU A 570 -23.63 17.13 -27.13
C GLU A 570 -24.39 18.48 -27.21
N GLU A 571 -25.38 18.60 -28.10
CA GLU A 571 -26.22 19.81 -28.22
C GLU A 571 -26.97 20.13 -26.92
N GLY A 572 -27.36 19.13 -26.13
CA GLY A 572 -28.02 19.28 -24.84
C GLY A 572 -27.07 19.60 -23.68
N MET A 573 -25.85 19.04 -23.73
CA MET A 573 -24.80 19.24 -22.74
C MET A 573 -23.95 20.50 -22.99
N ASP A 574 -24.16 21.21 -24.09
CA ASP A 574 -23.52 22.49 -24.37
C ASP A 574 -23.77 23.52 -23.23
N GLY A 575 -22.71 24.19 -22.81
CA GLY A 575 -22.66 25.03 -21.60
C GLY A 575 -22.55 24.28 -20.26
N CYS A 576 -22.89 23.00 -20.19
CA CYS A 576 -22.76 22.21 -18.95
C CYS A 576 -21.29 21.92 -18.60
N ASN A 577 -21.00 21.66 -17.32
CA ASN A 577 -19.74 21.01 -16.95
C ASN A 577 -19.82 20.20 -15.65
N VAL A 578 -19.75 18.87 -15.80
CA VAL A 578 -19.88 17.90 -14.71
C VAL A 578 -18.73 17.96 -13.68
N ARG A 579 -17.53 18.41 -14.10
CA ARG A 579 -16.35 18.51 -13.22
C ARG A 579 -16.26 19.87 -12.49
N LYS A 580 -16.91 20.91 -13.03
CA LYS A 580 -16.94 22.28 -12.47
C LYS A 580 -18.29 22.64 -11.85
N PHE A 581 -19.22 21.68 -11.71
CA PHE A 581 -20.56 21.88 -11.13
C PHE A 581 -21.40 22.95 -11.86
N VAL A 582 -21.23 23.08 -13.18
CA VAL A 582 -21.97 24.05 -14.01
C VAL A 582 -23.21 23.39 -14.60
N TYR A 583 -24.39 23.87 -14.19
CA TYR A 583 -25.70 23.26 -14.48
C TYR A 583 -26.67 24.16 -15.27
N ASP A 584 -26.28 25.40 -15.58
CA ASP A 584 -27.12 26.35 -16.32
C ASP A 584 -27.04 26.05 -17.83
N CYS A 585 -27.72 24.97 -18.23
CA CYS A 585 -27.66 24.38 -19.56
C CYS A 585 -28.91 23.51 -19.82
N LYS A 586 -29.08 23.00 -21.05
CA LYS A 586 -30.32 22.31 -21.47
C LYS A 586 -30.52 20.96 -20.77
N LEU A 587 -29.42 20.31 -20.34
CA LEU A 587 -29.39 19.06 -19.59
C LEU A 587 -28.82 19.26 -18.17
N GLY A 588 -29.35 20.26 -17.45
CA GLY A 588 -28.85 20.67 -16.13
C GLY A 588 -29.03 19.63 -15.03
N ASN A 589 -30.19 18.96 -14.96
CA ASN A 589 -30.42 17.91 -13.95
C ASN A 589 -29.61 16.65 -14.26
N THR A 590 -29.48 16.29 -15.54
CA THR A 590 -28.60 15.23 -16.05
C THR A 590 -27.16 15.49 -15.64
N THR A 591 -26.65 16.70 -15.89
CA THR A 591 -25.31 17.13 -15.48
C THR A 591 -25.11 17.05 -13.97
N LYS A 592 -26.10 17.46 -13.17
CA LYS A 592 -26.06 17.42 -11.70
C LYS A 592 -26.06 15.98 -11.17
N PHE A 593 -26.86 15.08 -11.74
CA PHE A 593 -26.86 13.66 -11.40
C PHE A 593 -25.52 12.99 -11.73
N LEU A 594 -24.98 13.23 -12.94
CA LEU A 594 -23.65 12.74 -13.33
C LEU A 594 -22.52 13.37 -12.49
N SER A 595 -22.73 14.56 -11.92
CA SER A 595 -21.76 15.18 -11.01
C SER A 595 -21.70 14.43 -9.70
N TRP A 596 -22.84 14.10 -9.09
CA TRP A 596 -22.90 13.28 -7.88
C TRP A 596 -22.39 11.85 -8.10
N ALA A 597 -22.65 11.25 -9.27
CA ALA A 597 -22.17 9.92 -9.62
C ALA A 597 -20.63 9.77 -9.49
N ASN A 598 -19.88 10.84 -9.76
CA ASN A 598 -18.42 10.90 -9.58
C ASN A 598 -17.95 10.91 -8.13
N TYR A 599 -18.81 11.34 -7.20
CA TYR A 599 -18.50 11.43 -5.76
C TYR A 599 -19.04 10.24 -4.96
N GLY A 600 -19.75 9.31 -5.59
CA GLY A 600 -20.20 8.06 -4.97
C GLY A 600 -19.05 7.16 -4.50
N ALA A 601 -17.84 7.33 -5.04
CA ALA A 601 -16.64 6.64 -4.58
C ALA A 601 -15.40 7.57 -4.64
N SER A 602 -14.48 7.40 -3.67
CA SER A 602 -13.17 8.05 -3.67
C SER A 602 -12.06 7.01 -3.70
N THR A 603 -11.00 7.27 -4.46
CA THR A 603 -9.81 6.41 -4.53
C THR A 603 -8.65 6.92 -3.67
N GLY A 604 -8.83 8.02 -2.94
CA GLY A 604 -7.74 8.73 -2.26
C GLY A 604 -7.03 7.92 -1.17
N ASN A 605 -7.78 7.28 -0.26
CA ASN A 605 -7.17 6.46 0.77
C ASN A 605 -6.60 5.18 0.17
N ALA A 606 -7.36 4.49 -0.69
CA ALA A 606 -6.91 3.29 -1.41
C ALA A 606 -5.57 3.51 -2.13
N LYS A 607 -5.45 4.56 -2.95
CA LYS A 607 -4.20 4.91 -3.65
C LYS A 607 -3.02 5.13 -2.72
N THR A 608 -3.27 5.61 -1.51
CA THR A 608 -2.24 5.80 -0.50
C THR A 608 -1.91 4.46 0.17
N VAL A 609 -2.92 3.66 0.57
CA VAL A 609 -2.76 2.34 1.20
C VAL A 609 -1.98 1.35 0.33
N TYR A 610 -2.28 1.29 -0.97
CA TYR A 610 -1.59 0.36 -1.86
C TYR A 610 -0.29 0.94 -2.41
N SER A 611 -0.21 2.26 -2.67
CA SER A 611 0.99 2.94 -3.17
C SER A 611 1.70 2.25 -4.34
N HIS A 612 0.95 1.57 -5.22
CA HIS A 612 1.50 0.83 -6.36
C HIS A 612 2.18 1.78 -7.37
N PRO A 613 3.46 1.55 -7.77
CA PRO A 613 4.18 2.42 -8.70
C PRO A 613 3.59 2.32 -10.12
N ARG A 614 3.54 3.43 -10.85
CA ARG A 614 2.98 3.50 -12.21
C ARG A 614 3.86 2.76 -13.25
N PRO A 615 3.31 2.40 -14.42
CA PRO A 615 4.06 1.64 -15.42
C PRO A 615 5.34 2.36 -15.92
N TYR A 616 5.32 3.69 -16.01
CA TYR A 616 6.37 4.52 -16.61
C TYR A 616 7.42 5.09 -15.63
N VAL A 617 7.40 4.73 -14.35
CA VAL A 617 8.36 5.24 -13.34
C VAL A 617 9.36 4.15 -12.93
N ASP A 618 10.45 4.53 -12.24
CA ASP A 618 11.25 3.57 -11.50
C ASP A 618 10.39 2.95 -10.39
N ARG A 619 10.12 1.65 -10.52
CA ARG A 619 9.25 0.88 -9.63
C ARG A 619 10.00 0.26 -8.46
N VAL A 620 11.33 0.20 -8.50
CA VAL A 620 12.16 -0.18 -7.36
C VAL A 620 12.33 1.02 -6.42
N ASN A 621 12.73 2.18 -6.94
CA ASN A 621 13.06 3.36 -6.12
C ASN A 621 11.88 4.33 -5.97
N TYR A 622 10.68 3.81 -5.75
CA TYR A 622 9.44 4.58 -5.79
C TYR A 622 9.24 5.43 -4.52
N ASN A 623 9.02 6.74 -4.69
CA ASN A 623 8.66 7.69 -3.61
C ASN A 623 9.61 7.70 -2.39
N GLY A 624 10.89 7.33 -2.58
CA GLY A 624 11.89 7.25 -1.50
C GLY A 624 11.84 5.95 -0.68
N THR A 625 11.16 4.92 -1.17
CA THR A 625 11.19 3.55 -0.64
C THR A 625 11.75 2.61 -1.69
N THR A 626 12.65 1.70 -1.29
CA THR A 626 13.11 0.61 -2.15
C THR A 626 12.12 -0.57 -2.04
N LEU A 627 11.48 -0.92 -3.15
CA LEU A 627 10.50 -1.99 -3.25
C LEU A 627 11.13 -3.26 -3.84
N ASP A 628 10.82 -4.42 -3.26
CA ASP A 628 11.14 -5.71 -3.89
C ASP A 628 10.11 -6.03 -4.97
N LEU A 629 10.55 -6.15 -6.22
CA LEU A 629 9.68 -6.49 -7.35
C LEU A 629 9.59 -8.01 -7.59
N ASN A 630 10.19 -8.83 -6.73
CA ASN A 630 10.21 -10.31 -6.81
C ASN A 630 10.62 -10.80 -8.22
N GLY A 631 11.59 -10.11 -8.84
CA GLY A 631 12.08 -10.41 -10.19
C GLY A 631 11.23 -9.90 -11.36
N LEU A 632 10.22 -9.06 -11.13
CA LEU A 632 9.60 -8.24 -12.19
C LEU A 632 10.50 -7.04 -12.54
N GLN A 633 10.23 -6.39 -13.68
CA GLN A 633 11.10 -5.35 -14.23
C GLN A 633 11.07 -4.05 -13.41
N GLN A 634 12.24 -3.43 -13.17
CA GLN A 634 12.35 -2.13 -12.49
C GLN A 634 11.62 -0.99 -13.21
N THR A 635 11.62 -1.01 -14.54
CA THR A 635 10.91 -0.07 -15.43
C THR A 635 10.32 -0.87 -16.59
N LEU A 636 9.09 -0.57 -17.00
CA LEU A 636 8.49 -1.17 -18.19
C LEU A 636 8.80 -0.34 -19.45
N ASN A 637 8.77 -0.99 -20.61
CA ASN A 637 8.91 -0.37 -21.93
C ASN A 637 7.62 0.37 -22.32
N ILE A 638 7.34 1.48 -21.62
CA ILE A 638 6.18 2.35 -21.84
C ILE A 638 6.54 3.50 -22.75
N LYS A 639 5.89 3.58 -23.90
CA LYS A 639 5.96 4.74 -24.78
C LYS A 639 4.98 5.81 -24.31
N LYS A 640 5.52 6.97 -23.91
CA LYS A 640 4.70 8.15 -23.59
C LYS A 640 4.04 8.69 -24.87
N VAL A 641 2.81 9.18 -24.73
CA VAL A 641 2.07 9.86 -25.81
C VAL A 641 2.41 11.35 -25.77
N PRO A 642 3.00 11.95 -26.83
CA PRO A 642 3.54 13.31 -26.78
C PRO A 642 2.53 14.37 -26.33
N ALA A 643 1.31 14.34 -26.88
CA ALA A 643 0.25 15.29 -26.53
C ALA A 643 -0.21 15.19 -25.05
N TYR A 644 0.10 14.11 -24.33
CA TYR A 644 -0.16 13.96 -22.89
C TYR A 644 1.04 14.42 -22.03
N GLU A 645 2.25 14.27 -22.56
CA GLU A 645 3.49 14.75 -21.94
C GLU A 645 3.65 16.27 -22.04
N GLU A 646 3.32 16.87 -23.18
CA GLU A 646 3.25 18.33 -23.38
C GLU A 646 2.27 19.02 -22.41
N GLN A 647 1.26 18.29 -21.94
CA GLN A 647 0.30 18.74 -20.91
C GLN A 647 0.82 18.54 -19.46
N GLY A 648 2.07 18.09 -19.27
CA GLY A 648 2.70 17.85 -17.96
C GLY A 648 2.10 16.71 -17.15
N GLN A 649 1.29 15.83 -17.77
CA GLN A 649 0.44 14.90 -17.04
C GLN A 649 1.22 13.72 -16.42
N TYR A 650 2.30 13.26 -17.07
CA TYR A 650 3.14 12.19 -16.51
C TYR A 650 3.82 12.62 -15.20
N ASP A 651 4.38 13.83 -15.14
CA ASP A 651 5.11 14.32 -13.97
C ASP A 651 4.16 14.59 -12.79
N GLY A 652 3.00 15.20 -13.06
CA GLY A 652 1.95 15.44 -12.06
C GLY A 652 1.34 14.16 -11.47
N LEU A 653 1.51 13.02 -12.14
CA LEU A 653 1.03 11.71 -11.68
C LEU A 653 2.14 10.81 -11.08
N ALA A 654 3.41 11.11 -11.33
CA ALA A 654 4.54 10.20 -11.04
C ALA A 654 4.70 9.82 -9.55
N SER A 655 4.36 10.71 -8.62
CA SER A 655 4.42 10.47 -7.16
C SER A 655 3.12 9.96 -6.54
N SER A 656 2.11 9.63 -7.36
CA SER A 656 0.78 9.19 -6.94
C SER A 656 0.49 7.76 -7.39
N GLY A 657 0.13 6.87 -6.45
CA GLY A 657 -0.08 5.45 -6.70
C GLY A 657 -1.07 5.14 -7.83
N SER A 658 -0.78 4.08 -8.60
CA SER A 658 -1.58 3.65 -9.75
C SER A 658 -2.92 3.05 -9.29
N PHE A 659 -2.89 2.14 -8.32
CA PHE A 659 -4.03 1.31 -7.96
C PHE A 659 -4.94 1.94 -6.89
N PRO A 660 -6.28 1.93 -7.04
CA PRO A 660 -7.05 1.73 -8.28
C PRO A 660 -7.03 2.99 -9.17
N SER A 661 -7.40 2.87 -10.45
CA SER A 661 -7.45 4.00 -11.38
C SER A 661 -8.61 4.94 -11.06
N GLY A 662 -8.33 6.06 -10.39
CA GLY A 662 -9.32 7.11 -10.12
C GLY A 662 -9.92 7.74 -11.38
N HIS A 663 -9.18 7.77 -12.50
CA HIS A 663 -9.73 8.17 -13.80
C HIS A 663 -10.77 7.15 -14.31
N THR A 664 -10.54 5.86 -14.09
CA THR A 664 -11.51 4.81 -14.41
C THR A 664 -12.70 4.84 -13.47
N THR A 665 -12.50 5.10 -12.16
CA THR A 665 -13.61 5.31 -11.21
C THR A 665 -14.50 6.48 -11.62
N TYR A 666 -13.91 7.60 -12.04
CA TYR A 666 -14.66 8.75 -12.58
C TYR A 666 -15.43 8.34 -13.85
N ALA A 667 -14.75 7.73 -14.83
CA ALA A 667 -15.38 7.26 -16.05
C ALA A 667 -16.56 6.32 -15.75
N PHE A 668 -16.36 5.25 -14.97
CA PHE A 668 -17.42 4.30 -14.58
C PHE A 668 -18.50 4.94 -13.71
N GLY A 669 -18.20 5.98 -12.94
CA GLY A 669 -19.20 6.80 -12.27
C GLY A 669 -20.15 7.46 -13.27
N GLN A 670 -19.61 8.20 -14.24
CA GLN A 670 -20.41 8.85 -15.29
C GLN A 670 -21.12 7.83 -16.20
N GLY A 671 -20.43 6.76 -16.62
CA GLY A 671 -20.98 5.73 -17.50
C GLY A 671 -22.11 4.93 -16.84
N THR A 672 -21.92 4.48 -15.60
CA THR A 672 -22.98 3.80 -14.83
C THR A 672 -24.14 4.74 -14.53
N GLY A 673 -23.85 6.01 -14.22
CA GLY A 673 -24.87 7.04 -14.05
C GLY A 673 -25.69 7.29 -15.33
N LEU A 674 -25.04 7.45 -16.48
CA LEU A 674 -25.71 7.67 -17.77
C LEU A 674 -26.49 6.43 -18.21
N ALA A 675 -25.94 5.22 -18.03
CA ALA A 675 -26.65 3.97 -18.30
C ALA A 675 -27.84 3.73 -17.35
N TYR A 676 -27.80 4.25 -16.12
CA TYR A 676 -28.97 4.29 -15.24
C TYR A 676 -30.03 5.29 -15.70
N LEU A 677 -29.65 6.43 -16.31
CA LEU A 677 -30.61 7.38 -16.89
C LEU A 677 -31.14 6.95 -18.26
N LEU A 678 -30.38 6.16 -19.02
CA LEU A 678 -30.69 5.73 -20.40
C LEU A 678 -30.35 4.24 -20.63
N PRO A 679 -30.96 3.31 -19.85
CA PRO A 679 -30.67 1.87 -19.95
C PRO A 679 -31.01 1.24 -21.31
N GLU A 680 -31.81 1.91 -22.14
CA GLU A 680 -32.09 1.52 -23.52
C GLU A 680 -30.81 1.36 -24.37
N LEU A 681 -29.79 2.16 -24.07
CA LEU A 681 -28.44 2.12 -24.65
C LEU A 681 -27.37 1.73 -23.60
N GLY A 682 -27.82 1.12 -22.50
CA GLY A 682 -26.96 0.67 -21.41
C GLY A 682 -25.82 -0.28 -21.83
N PRO A 683 -26.02 -1.25 -22.76
CA PRO A 683 -24.93 -2.08 -23.26
C PRO A 683 -23.82 -1.28 -23.96
N GLU A 684 -24.19 -0.28 -24.76
CA GLU A 684 -23.27 0.57 -25.52
C GLU A 684 -22.51 1.53 -24.59
N ILE A 685 -23.24 2.21 -23.68
CA ILE A 685 -22.66 3.11 -22.67
C ILE A 685 -21.68 2.37 -21.77
N MET A 686 -22.05 1.18 -21.29
CA MET A 686 -21.16 0.37 -20.45
C MET A 686 -19.94 -0.15 -21.24
N THR A 687 -20.09 -0.42 -22.54
CA THR A 687 -18.95 -0.80 -23.38
C THR A 687 -18.00 0.37 -23.61
N ARG A 688 -18.51 1.55 -23.97
CA ARG A 688 -17.70 2.77 -24.19
C ARG A 688 -16.92 3.16 -22.93
N VAL A 689 -17.51 3.04 -21.75
CA VAL A 689 -16.82 3.39 -20.50
C VAL A 689 -15.74 2.37 -20.11
N SER A 690 -15.91 1.08 -20.43
CA SER A 690 -14.83 0.10 -20.30
C SER A 690 -13.61 0.46 -21.15
N GLU A 691 -13.84 1.07 -22.31
CA GLU A 691 -12.79 1.57 -23.18
C GLU A 691 -12.15 2.87 -22.68
N ALA A 692 -12.92 3.80 -22.10
CA ALA A 692 -12.35 4.97 -21.43
C ALA A 692 -11.40 4.57 -20.27
N GLY A 693 -11.66 3.43 -19.63
CA GLY A 693 -10.71 2.76 -18.72
C GLY A 693 -9.48 2.20 -19.46
N ASN A 694 -9.67 1.37 -20.48
CA ASN A 694 -8.62 0.78 -21.32
C ASN A 694 -7.66 1.84 -21.92
N ASN A 695 -8.18 3.01 -22.29
CA ASN A 695 -7.45 4.16 -22.80
C ASN A 695 -6.50 4.80 -21.76
N ARG A 696 -6.53 4.37 -20.48
CA ARG A 696 -5.54 4.76 -19.47
C ARG A 696 -4.35 3.79 -19.43
N ILE A 697 -4.51 2.59 -20.00
CA ILE A 697 -3.43 1.66 -20.34
C ILE A 697 -2.76 2.09 -21.66
N VAL A 698 -3.54 2.54 -22.66
CA VAL A 698 -3.02 3.15 -23.91
C VAL A 698 -2.02 4.27 -23.60
N LEU A 699 -2.39 5.19 -22.68
CA LEU A 699 -1.50 6.27 -22.23
C LEU A 699 -0.35 5.82 -21.30
N GLY A 700 -0.26 4.53 -20.97
CA GLY A 700 0.81 3.96 -20.15
C GLY A 700 0.80 4.37 -18.67
N VAL A 701 -0.30 4.95 -18.16
CA VAL A 701 -0.36 5.53 -16.81
C VAL A 701 -1.04 4.65 -15.76
N HIS A 702 -1.69 3.57 -16.20
CA HIS A 702 -2.45 2.63 -15.37
C HIS A 702 -2.38 1.21 -15.95
N TYR A 703 -2.41 0.20 -15.07
CA TYR A 703 -2.41 -1.23 -15.42
C TYR A 703 -3.84 -1.81 -15.50
N PRO A 704 -4.08 -2.96 -16.17
CA PRO A 704 -5.34 -3.70 -16.10
C PRO A 704 -5.99 -3.85 -14.71
N LEU A 705 -5.24 -4.20 -13.66
CA LEU A 705 -5.77 -4.26 -12.28
C LEU A 705 -6.25 -2.89 -11.79
N ASP A 706 -5.56 -1.80 -12.12
CA ASP A 706 -6.02 -0.45 -11.80
C ASP A 706 -7.37 -0.16 -12.45
N ILE A 707 -7.61 -0.65 -13.67
CA ILE A 707 -8.86 -0.47 -14.41
C ILE A 707 -9.97 -1.31 -13.78
N MET A 708 -9.71 -2.59 -13.46
CA MET A 708 -10.67 -3.46 -12.76
C MET A 708 -11.06 -2.90 -11.39
N GLY A 709 -10.09 -2.48 -10.58
CA GLY A 709 -10.36 -1.83 -9.29
C GLY A 709 -11.09 -0.48 -9.44
N GLY A 710 -10.80 0.26 -10.52
CA GLY A 710 -11.48 1.50 -10.86
C GLY A 710 -12.96 1.30 -11.24
N HIS A 711 -13.25 0.28 -12.05
CA HIS A 711 -14.59 -0.19 -12.42
C HIS A 711 -15.40 -0.60 -11.18
N ILE A 712 -14.85 -1.50 -10.34
CA ILE A 712 -15.46 -1.94 -9.07
C ILE A 712 -15.88 -0.74 -8.20
N ALA A 713 -14.96 0.21 -8.00
CA ALA A 713 -15.24 1.41 -7.20
C ALA A 713 -16.31 2.30 -7.84
N GLY A 714 -16.27 2.52 -9.16
CA GLY A 714 -17.22 3.38 -9.87
C GLY A 714 -18.65 2.85 -9.83
N GLN A 715 -18.85 1.55 -10.13
CA GLN A 715 -20.17 0.93 -10.07
C GLN A 715 -20.72 0.86 -8.64
N SER A 716 -19.89 0.47 -7.67
CA SER A 716 -20.32 0.44 -6.26
C SER A 716 -20.72 1.83 -5.75
N GLY A 717 -19.96 2.87 -6.12
CA GLY A 717 -20.26 4.24 -5.74
C GLY A 717 -21.60 4.75 -6.28
N VAL A 718 -21.89 4.54 -7.56
CA VAL A 718 -23.17 4.94 -8.16
C VAL A 718 -24.34 4.15 -7.59
N ALA A 719 -24.18 2.84 -7.40
CA ALA A 719 -25.20 2.00 -6.79
C ALA A 719 -25.53 2.42 -5.35
N ASN A 720 -24.51 2.71 -4.55
CA ASN A 720 -24.70 3.20 -3.19
C ASN A 720 -25.32 4.61 -3.18
N MET A 721 -24.98 5.48 -4.14
CA MET A 721 -25.61 6.79 -4.30
C MET A 721 -27.11 6.70 -4.64
N VAL A 722 -27.53 5.80 -5.54
CA VAL A 722 -28.97 5.63 -5.85
C VAL A 722 -29.73 4.79 -4.80
N ALA A 723 -29.00 4.05 -3.96
CA ALA A 723 -29.57 3.31 -2.83
C ALA A 723 -29.79 4.19 -1.59
N ALA A 724 -28.83 5.05 -1.23
CA ALA A 724 -28.85 5.84 0.01
C ALA A 724 -30.10 6.73 0.17
N GLY A 725 -30.73 7.13 -0.94
CA GLY A 725 -32.00 7.88 -0.96
C GLY A 725 -33.24 7.15 -0.42
N THR A 726 -33.12 5.97 0.20
CA THR A 726 -34.25 5.28 0.86
C THR A 726 -34.14 5.16 2.39
N ASP A 727 -32.98 5.48 2.98
CA ASP A 727 -32.64 4.96 4.33
C ASP A 727 -32.53 6.06 5.43
N ASP A 728 -32.53 7.35 5.07
CA ASP A 728 -32.66 8.47 6.03
C ASP A 728 -34.02 9.17 5.91
N PRO A 729 -34.94 9.01 6.88
CA PRO A 729 -36.26 9.62 6.87
C PRO A 729 -36.29 11.14 7.11
N ASN A 730 -35.14 11.78 7.39
CA ASN A 730 -35.01 13.25 7.43
C ASN A 730 -34.35 13.82 6.17
N SER A 731 -33.81 12.98 5.28
CA SER A 731 -33.49 13.41 3.93
C SER A 731 -34.80 13.49 3.12
N GLU A 732 -35.06 14.63 2.48
CA GLU A 732 -36.00 14.64 1.35
C GLU A 732 -35.47 13.65 0.29
N ASP A 733 -36.38 13.02 -0.48
CA ASP A 733 -36.15 11.91 -1.45
C ASP A 733 -35.26 12.30 -2.66
N TYR A 734 -34.10 12.87 -2.38
CA TYR A 734 -33.35 13.72 -3.29
C TYR A 734 -32.68 12.88 -4.39
N GLN A 735 -31.98 11.81 -4.04
CA GLN A 735 -31.21 11.04 -5.02
C GLN A 735 -32.13 10.25 -5.97
N THR A 736 -33.26 9.72 -5.47
CA THR A 736 -34.28 9.06 -6.31
C THR A 736 -35.05 10.06 -7.17
N ALA A 737 -35.50 11.19 -6.60
CA ALA A 737 -36.25 12.20 -7.34
C ALA A 737 -35.38 12.90 -8.39
N TYR A 738 -34.11 13.21 -8.11
CA TYR A 738 -33.20 13.79 -9.10
C TYR A 738 -32.79 12.79 -10.17
N GLY A 739 -32.61 11.50 -9.85
CA GLY A 739 -32.42 10.46 -10.88
C GLY A 739 -33.62 10.36 -11.82
N THR A 740 -34.83 10.43 -11.26
CA THR A 740 -36.09 10.46 -12.02
C THR A 740 -36.20 11.72 -12.89
N ALA A 741 -35.90 12.89 -12.33
CA ALA A 741 -35.94 14.17 -13.03
C ALA A 741 -34.89 14.27 -14.15
N ALA A 742 -33.67 13.80 -13.90
CA ALA A 742 -32.59 13.73 -14.88
C ALA A 742 -32.93 12.78 -16.05
N ARG A 743 -33.47 11.58 -15.77
CA ARG A 743 -33.95 10.68 -16.82
C ARG A 743 -35.07 11.31 -17.63
N LYS A 744 -36.03 11.98 -16.97
CA LYS A 744 -37.11 12.68 -17.68
C LYS A 744 -36.56 13.80 -18.59
N GLU A 745 -35.69 14.65 -18.08
CA GLU A 745 -35.05 15.74 -18.82
C GLU A 745 -34.31 15.22 -20.06
N LEU A 746 -33.44 14.22 -19.88
CA LEU A 746 -32.67 13.60 -20.96
C LEU A 746 -33.58 12.97 -22.03
N VAL A 747 -34.59 12.18 -21.61
CA VAL A 747 -35.49 11.48 -22.53
C VAL A 747 -36.42 12.44 -23.25
N ASP A 748 -36.97 13.46 -22.56
CA ASP A 748 -37.76 14.53 -23.18
C ASP A 748 -36.92 15.27 -24.24
N TYR A 749 -35.68 15.64 -23.91
CA TYR A 749 -34.80 16.40 -24.80
C TYR A 749 -34.40 15.61 -26.05
N LEU A 750 -33.92 14.37 -25.88
CA LEU A 750 -33.57 13.49 -26.99
C LEU A 750 -34.80 13.25 -27.88
N THR A 751 -35.95 12.93 -27.29
CA THR A 751 -37.20 12.70 -28.05
C THR A 751 -37.65 13.95 -28.82
N ALA A 752 -37.50 15.15 -28.24
CA ALA A 752 -37.81 16.40 -28.91
C ALA A 752 -36.88 16.68 -30.11
N ARG A 753 -35.58 16.37 -29.99
CA ARG A 753 -34.63 16.48 -31.12
C ARG A 753 -34.92 15.45 -32.22
N CYS A 754 -35.14 14.18 -31.85
CA CYS A 754 -35.57 13.13 -32.78
C CYS A 754 -36.84 13.52 -33.56
N LYS A 755 -37.86 14.07 -32.88
CA LYS A 755 -39.11 14.52 -33.50
C LYS A 755 -38.92 15.69 -34.46
N ALA A 756 -38.00 16.61 -34.16
CA ALA A 756 -37.70 17.76 -35.01
C ALA A 756 -36.94 17.34 -36.29
N ASP A 757 -36.03 16.37 -36.18
CA ASP A 757 -35.15 15.96 -37.28
C ASP A 757 -35.73 14.78 -38.10
N GLY A 758 -36.80 14.12 -37.62
CA GLY A 758 -37.63 13.17 -38.37
C GLY A 758 -37.65 11.72 -37.86
N HIS A 759 -36.86 11.40 -36.85
CA HIS A 759 -36.63 10.04 -36.32
C HIS A 759 -37.76 9.51 -35.39
N GLY A 760 -38.99 10.01 -35.54
CA GLY A 760 -40.13 9.66 -34.68
C GLY A 760 -40.19 10.43 -33.36
N ASP A 761 -41.29 10.23 -32.60
CA ASP A 761 -41.63 11.02 -31.41
C ASP A 761 -41.68 10.24 -30.10
N THR A 762 -40.98 9.12 -30.04
CA THR A 762 -40.63 8.41 -28.80
C THR A 762 -39.17 7.98 -28.84
N LEU A 763 -38.54 7.84 -27.67
CA LEU A 763 -37.16 7.34 -27.57
C LEU A 763 -36.97 5.98 -28.28
N ALA A 764 -37.91 5.05 -28.11
CA ALA A 764 -37.86 3.73 -28.74
C ALA A 764 -37.91 3.82 -30.28
N ALA A 765 -38.79 4.67 -30.84
CA ALA A 765 -38.83 4.92 -32.28
C ALA A 765 -37.50 5.51 -32.78
N CYS A 766 -36.93 6.47 -32.05
CA CYS A 766 -35.68 7.11 -32.45
C CYS A 766 -34.48 6.16 -32.38
N ILE A 767 -34.36 5.33 -31.34
CA ILE A 767 -33.31 4.29 -31.25
C ILE A 767 -33.44 3.28 -32.40
N ALA A 768 -34.67 2.91 -32.77
CA ALA A 768 -34.92 1.97 -33.87
C ALA A 768 -34.59 2.57 -35.25
N ASP A 769 -35.04 3.79 -35.54
CA ASP A 769 -34.83 4.47 -36.83
C ASP A 769 -33.36 4.86 -37.07
N THR A 770 -32.73 5.44 -36.05
CA THR A 770 -31.28 5.78 -36.10
C THR A 770 -30.39 4.54 -36.08
N GLY A 771 -30.88 3.41 -35.53
CA GLY A 771 -30.11 2.19 -35.32
C GLY A 771 -29.14 2.27 -34.15
N ALA A 772 -29.37 3.15 -33.17
CA ALA A 772 -28.44 3.43 -32.07
C ALA A 772 -28.13 2.23 -31.15
N ALA A 773 -28.98 1.20 -31.15
CA ALA A 773 -28.77 -0.07 -30.44
C ALA A 773 -28.20 -1.20 -31.32
N ASN A 774 -27.89 -0.91 -32.59
CA ASN A 774 -27.57 -1.88 -33.65
C ASN A 774 -26.26 -1.49 -34.38
N ASP A 775 -26.15 -1.81 -35.66
CA ASP A 775 -25.00 -1.59 -36.56
C ASP A 775 -24.67 -0.12 -36.87
N LYS A 776 -25.46 0.81 -36.33
CA LYS A 776 -25.27 2.28 -36.44
C LYS A 776 -25.14 2.95 -35.08
N GLY A 777 -25.02 2.16 -34.01
CA GLY A 777 -24.88 2.62 -32.63
C GLY A 777 -23.45 2.98 -32.27
N TYR A 778 -23.03 2.53 -31.08
CA TYR A 778 -21.63 2.64 -30.69
C TYR A 778 -20.74 1.75 -31.55
N THR A 779 -19.69 2.32 -32.14
CA THR A 779 -18.67 1.58 -32.88
C THR A 779 -17.26 1.91 -32.38
N ASN A 780 -16.35 0.95 -32.54
CA ASN A 780 -14.92 1.13 -32.30
C ASN A 780 -14.10 0.15 -33.13
N ASP A 781 -13.20 0.66 -33.98
CA ASP A 781 -12.28 -0.13 -34.80
C ASP A 781 -11.01 -0.58 -34.04
N PHE A 782 -10.71 0.01 -32.88
CA PHE A 782 -9.50 -0.32 -32.11
C PHE A 782 -9.57 -1.72 -31.51
N THR A 783 -8.49 -2.48 -31.68
CA THR A 783 -8.35 -3.82 -31.12
C THR A 783 -7.08 -3.95 -30.30
N ASP A 784 -7.18 -4.68 -29.20
CA ASP A 784 -6.10 -4.93 -28.25
C ASP A 784 -6.07 -6.42 -27.87
N GLU A 785 -5.18 -6.84 -26.98
CA GLU A 785 -5.03 -8.26 -26.60
C GLU A 785 -6.24 -8.80 -25.79
N VAL A 786 -7.15 -7.91 -25.36
CA VAL A 786 -8.37 -8.24 -24.61
C VAL A 786 -9.59 -8.12 -25.52
N SER A 787 -9.79 -6.96 -26.13
CA SER A 787 -10.80 -6.69 -27.17
C SER A 787 -10.21 -6.98 -28.56
N THR A 788 -10.08 -8.27 -28.87
CA THR A 788 -9.43 -8.77 -30.11
C THR A 788 -10.22 -8.55 -31.40
N LYS A 789 -11.39 -7.90 -31.34
CA LYS A 789 -12.26 -7.57 -32.48
C LYS A 789 -12.83 -6.16 -32.33
N PRO A 790 -13.13 -5.45 -33.44
CA PRO A 790 -13.89 -4.21 -33.42
C PRO A 790 -15.26 -4.38 -32.76
N VAL A 791 -15.77 -3.29 -32.20
CA VAL A 791 -17.18 -3.14 -31.82
C VAL A 791 -17.91 -2.55 -33.03
N THR A 792 -18.87 -3.31 -33.57
CA THR A 792 -19.67 -2.94 -34.75
C THR A 792 -21.17 -3.06 -34.51
N ASP A 793 -21.58 -3.65 -33.38
CA ASP A 793 -22.97 -3.89 -32.97
C ASP A 793 -23.03 -4.18 -31.46
N ARG A 794 -24.24 -4.33 -30.91
CA ARG A 794 -24.46 -4.70 -29.51
C ARG A 794 -23.83 -6.03 -29.09
N ALA A 795 -23.71 -7.01 -29.99
CA ALA A 795 -23.17 -8.33 -29.67
C ALA A 795 -21.63 -8.30 -29.50
N SER A 796 -20.94 -7.59 -30.38
CA SER A 796 -19.51 -7.30 -30.29
C SER A 796 -19.22 -6.34 -29.12
N ALA A 797 -20.09 -5.38 -28.84
CA ALA A 797 -19.99 -4.50 -27.68
C ALA A 797 -20.00 -5.31 -26.36
N LEU A 798 -21.00 -6.16 -26.16
CA LEU A 798 -21.10 -7.06 -25.01
C LEU A 798 -19.91 -8.02 -24.88
N THR A 799 -19.36 -8.47 -26.01
CA THR A 799 -18.15 -9.30 -26.05
C THR A 799 -16.92 -8.53 -25.56
N ALA A 800 -16.71 -7.31 -26.05
CA ALA A 800 -15.62 -6.43 -25.64
C ALA A 800 -15.72 -6.04 -24.15
N TYR A 801 -16.93 -5.72 -23.67
CA TYR A 801 -17.18 -5.45 -22.26
C TYR A 801 -16.85 -6.67 -21.38
N LYS A 802 -17.36 -7.88 -21.71
CA LYS A 802 -17.07 -9.09 -20.92
C LYS A 802 -15.57 -9.40 -20.88
N ALA A 803 -14.84 -9.19 -21.99
CA ALA A 803 -13.38 -9.38 -22.00
C ALA A 803 -12.67 -8.38 -21.06
N ARG A 804 -13.07 -7.10 -21.07
CA ARG A 804 -12.53 -6.04 -20.20
C ARG A 804 -12.98 -6.13 -18.74
N MET A 805 -13.87 -7.06 -18.35
CA MET A 805 -14.12 -7.36 -16.94
C MET A 805 -12.97 -8.16 -16.30
N THR A 806 -12.17 -8.88 -17.09
CA THR A 806 -11.11 -9.78 -16.57
C THR A 806 -9.72 -9.58 -17.20
N TYR A 807 -9.59 -8.78 -18.26
CA TYR A 807 -8.31 -8.45 -18.92
C TYR A 807 -7.42 -9.68 -19.26
N GLY A 808 -8.04 -10.84 -19.48
CA GLY A 808 -7.34 -12.10 -19.75
C GLY A 808 -6.60 -12.72 -18.57
N PHE A 809 -6.74 -12.19 -17.35
CA PHE A 809 -6.15 -12.78 -16.14
C PHE A 809 -6.59 -14.23 -15.94
N GLN A 810 -5.75 -15.02 -15.29
CA GLN A 810 -6.14 -16.35 -14.79
C GLN A 810 -6.86 -16.21 -13.44
N ALA A 811 -7.70 -17.18 -13.10
CA ALA A 811 -8.39 -17.20 -11.81
C ALA A 811 -7.38 -17.47 -10.67
N THR A 812 -7.26 -16.53 -9.74
CA THR A 812 -6.46 -16.63 -8.51
C THR A 812 -7.24 -17.25 -7.34
N GLY A 813 -8.58 -17.24 -7.42
CA GLY A 813 -9.50 -17.78 -6.43
C GLY A 813 -10.30 -18.97 -6.94
N LYS A 814 -11.33 -19.39 -6.17
CA LYS A 814 -12.20 -20.50 -6.56
C LYS A 814 -13.11 -20.08 -7.72
N THR A 815 -13.03 -20.84 -8.81
CA THR A 815 -13.98 -20.76 -9.93
C THR A 815 -15.28 -21.52 -9.63
N GLY A 816 -16.34 -21.26 -10.38
CA GLY A 816 -17.62 -21.97 -10.25
C GLY A 816 -18.36 -21.73 -8.92
N GLN A 817 -18.01 -20.68 -8.17
CA GLN A 817 -18.77 -20.25 -7.01
C GLN A 817 -20.15 -19.74 -7.41
N ALA A 818 -21.10 -19.80 -6.47
CA ALA A 818 -22.40 -19.17 -6.63
C ALA A 818 -22.28 -17.65 -6.85
N ALA A 819 -23.30 -17.09 -7.52
CA ALA A 819 -23.45 -15.66 -7.76
C ALA A 819 -23.49 -14.86 -6.44
N VAL A 820 -22.96 -13.64 -6.46
CA VAL A 820 -22.90 -12.75 -5.30
C VAL A 820 -23.34 -11.35 -5.75
N VAL A 821 -24.64 -11.09 -5.66
CA VAL A 821 -25.22 -9.80 -6.06
C VAL A 821 -25.26 -8.84 -4.86
N PRO A 822 -24.61 -7.66 -4.93
CA PRO A 822 -24.73 -6.62 -3.91
C PRO A 822 -26.16 -6.07 -3.84
N ASP A 823 -26.69 -5.82 -2.64
CA ASP A 823 -28.07 -5.32 -2.47
C ASP A 823 -28.31 -3.98 -3.18
N SER A 824 -27.34 -3.05 -3.14
CA SER A 824 -27.45 -1.76 -3.84
C SER A 824 -27.37 -1.89 -5.37
N ALA A 825 -26.77 -2.95 -5.92
CA ALA A 825 -26.68 -3.16 -7.37
C ALA A 825 -28.06 -3.35 -8.01
N VAL A 826 -29.04 -3.86 -7.27
CA VAL A 826 -30.44 -4.02 -7.69
C VAL A 826 -31.04 -2.70 -8.17
N ARG A 827 -30.68 -1.58 -7.52
CA ARG A 827 -31.22 -0.24 -7.79
C ARG A 827 -30.81 0.28 -9.17
N LEU A 828 -29.69 -0.18 -9.73
CA LEU A 828 -29.23 0.18 -11.08
C LEU A 828 -30.20 -0.29 -12.18
N LEU A 829 -31.10 -1.23 -11.88
CA LEU A 829 -32.11 -1.75 -12.79
C LEU A 829 -33.50 -1.06 -12.65
N ASP A 830 -33.65 -0.06 -11.77
CA ASP A 830 -34.95 0.56 -11.49
C ASP A 830 -35.55 1.35 -12.67
N ASN A 831 -34.71 1.93 -13.52
CA ASN A 831 -35.12 2.72 -14.69
C ASN A 831 -35.40 1.88 -15.95
N VAL A 832 -35.09 0.58 -15.93
CA VAL A 832 -35.36 -0.34 -17.05
C VAL A 832 -36.86 -0.60 -17.11
N GLU A 833 -37.54 -0.09 -18.14
CA GLU A 833 -39.01 -0.05 -18.19
C GLU A 833 -39.65 -1.44 -17.98
N ALA A 834 -39.13 -2.47 -18.66
CA ALA A 834 -39.60 -3.84 -18.51
C ALA A 834 -39.42 -4.38 -17.07
N PHE A 835 -38.34 -4.00 -16.39
CA PHE A 835 -37.99 -4.51 -15.06
C PHE A 835 -38.68 -3.76 -13.91
N LYS A 836 -39.45 -2.70 -14.18
CA LYS A 836 -40.38 -2.12 -13.19
C LYS A 836 -41.41 -3.12 -12.68
N SER A 837 -41.69 -4.16 -13.46
CA SER A 837 -42.58 -5.27 -13.08
C SER A 837 -41.92 -6.32 -12.17
N LEU A 838 -40.59 -6.28 -11.98
CA LEU A 838 -39.82 -7.28 -11.24
C LEU A 838 -39.59 -6.88 -9.78
N THR A 839 -39.68 -7.86 -8.88
CA THR A 839 -39.31 -7.67 -7.46
C THR A 839 -37.79 -7.50 -7.30
N ALA A 840 -37.34 -7.05 -6.12
CA ALA A 840 -35.91 -6.94 -5.80
C ALA A 840 -35.18 -8.29 -5.98
N ASP A 841 -35.77 -9.40 -5.53
CA ASP A 841 -35.17 -10.74 -5.69
C ASP A 841 -35.16 -11.22 -7.14
N GLN A 842 -36.15 -10.82 -7.95
CA GLN A 842 -36.16 -11.11 -9.38
C GLN A 842 -35.09 -10.29 -10.11
N LYS A 843 -34.89 -9.01 -9.75
CA LYS A 843 -33.76 -8.19 -10.23
C LYS A 843 -32.41 -8.76 -9.79
N LYS A 844 -32.28 -9.27 -8.56
CA LYS A 844 -31.10 -10.04 -8.12
C LYS A 844 -30.87 -11.25 -9.02
N ALA A 845 -31.92 -12.01 -9.38
CA ALA A 845 -31.78 -13.15 -10.29
C ALA A 845 -31.33 -12.73 -11.72
N VAL A 846 -31.71 -11.53 -12.20
CA VAL A 846 -31.17 -10.97 -13.46
C VAL A 846 -29.67 -10.69 -13.36
N LEU A 847 -29.22 -10.02 -12.30
CA LEU A 847 -27.80 -9.74 -12.07
C LEU A 847 -27.00 -11.04 -11.89
N ALA A 848 -27.48 -11.95 -11.03
CA ALA A 848 -26.85 -13.25 -10.78
C ALA A 848 -26.72 -14.13 -12.04
N ALA A 849 -27.69 -14.07 -12.95
CA ALA A 849 -27.67 -14.82 -14.21
C ALA A 849 -26.88 -14.12 -15.34
N THR A 850 -26.39 -12.90 -15.11
CA THR A 850 -25.54 -12.16 -16.05
C THR A 850 -24.11 -11.96 -15.55
N GLU A 851 -23.83 -12.25 -14.27
CA GLU A 851 -22.52 -12.15 -13.61
C GLU A 851 -21.35 -12.70 -14.44
N GLY A 852 -20.20 -12.05 -14.29
CA GLY A 852 -18.91 -12.58 -14.70
C GLY A 852 -18.51 -13.82 -13.90
N ASP A 853 -17.65 -14.65 -14.50
CA ASP A 853 -17.13 -15.86 -13.90
C ASP A 853 -16.34 -15.57 -12.60
N SER A 854 -16.43 -16.46 -11.61
CA SER A 854 -15.84 -16.25 -10.28
C SER A 854 -14.36 -16.62 -10.18
N GLY A 855 -13.66 -16.03 -9.20
CA GLY A 855 -12.27 -16.37 -8.86
C GLY A 855 -11.18 -15.56 -9.57
N TYR A 856 -11.52 -14.56 -10.38
CA TYR A 856 -10.55 -13.62 -10.97
C TYR A 856 -9.95 -12.68 -9.90
N PRO A 857 -8.85 -11.95 -10.19
CA PRO A 857 -8.30 -10.98 -9.26
C PRO A 857 -9.34 -9.97 -8.75
N LEU A 858 -9.19 -9.58 -7.48
CA LEU A 858 -10.11 -8.68 -6.74
C LEU A 858 -11.50 -9.27 -6.40
N ASP A 859 -11.90 -10.44 -6.93
CA ASP A 859 -13.25 -11.01 -6.75
C ASP A 859 -13.67 -11.14 -5.27
N ALA A 860 -12.83 -11.76 -4.43
CA ALA A 860 -13.24 -12.17 -3.09
C ALA A 860 -13.39 -10.99 -2.11
N SER A 861 -12.61 -9.91 -2.26
CA SER A 861 -12.83 -8.67 -1.50
C SER A 861 -13.94 -7.79 -2.10
N SER A 862 -14.25 -7.91 -3.39
CA SER A 862 -15.20 -7.02 -4.09
C SER A 862 -16.65 -7.11 -3.60
N LYS A 863 -16.99 -8.06 -2.72
CA LYS A 863 -18.37 -8.38 -2.28
C LYS A 863 -19.30 -8.67 -3.48
N GLY A 864 -18.75 -9.15 -4.59
CA GLY A 864 -19.46 -9.42 -5.85
C GLY A 864 -19.32 -8.35 -6.93
N TRP A 865 -18.86 -7.13 -6.60
CA TRP A 865 -18.76 -6.02 -7.58
C TRP A 865 -17.86 -6.32 -8.78
N ALA A 866 -16.84 -7.18 -8.63
CA ALA A 866 -16.00 -7.61 -9.76
C ALA A 866 -16.77 -8.36 -10.85
N ARG A 867 -17.92 -8.96 -10.51
CA ARG A 867 -18.73 -9.79 -11.41
C ARG A 867 -19.91 -9.05 -12.02
N VAL A 868 -20.21 -7.80 -11.63
CA VAL A 868 -21.44 -7.11 -12.06
C VAL A 868 -21.36 -6.73 -13.55
N ASN A 869 -22.00 -7.56 -14.39
CA ASN A 869 -22.06 -7.39 -15.83
C ASN A 869 -23.28 -6.56 -16.24
N LEU A 870 -23.27 -5.28 -15.89
CA LEU A 870 -24.40 -4.39 -16.08
C LEU A 870 -24.81 -4.24 -17.56
N ALA A 871 -23.87 -4.34 -18.50
CA ALA A 871 -24.13 -4.33 -19.94
C ALA A 871 -25.02 -5.50 -20.38
N ALA A 872 -24.74 -6.72 -19.90
CA ALA A 872 -25.57 -7.90 -20.17
C ALA A 872 -26.94 -7.81 -19.46
N ALA A 873 -27.00 -7.23 -18.26
CA ALA A 873 -28.25 -7.03 -17.53
C ALA A 873 -29.21 -6.05 -18.24
N TYR A 874 -28.71 -4.94 -18.79
CA TYR A 874 -29.52 -3.98 -19.57
C TYR A 874 -30.01 -4.52 -20.93
N SER A 875 -29.50 -5.67 -21.39
CA SER A 875 -29.95 -6.36 -22.60
C SER A 875 -30.64 -7.70 -22.31
N ALA A 876 -31.12 -7.92 -21.08
CA ALA A 876 -31.68 -9.20 -20.67
C ALA A 876 -33.20 -9.33 -20.92
N LYS A 877 -33.59 -10.46 -21.52
CA LYS A 877 -34.96 -10.97 -21.51
C LYS A 877 -35.16 -11.92 -20.33
N VAL A 878 -36.18 -11.64 -19.52
CA VAL A 878 -36.50 -12.39 -18.30
C VAL A 878 -37.77 -13.19 -18.53
N THR A 879 -37.68 -14.51 -18.37
CA THR A 879 -38.84 -15.40 -18.37
C THR A 879 -39.23 -15.71 -16.93
N LEU A 880 -40.40 -15.25 -16.52
CA LEU A 880 -41.00 -15.57 -15.23
C LEU A 880 -41.79 -16.88 -15.28
N SER A 881 -42.02 -17.49 -14.11
CA SER A 881 -43.00 -18.55 -13.91
C SER A 881 -44.43 -18.11 -14.28
N SER A 882 -45.31 -19.08 -14.54
CA SER A 882 -46.72 -18.82 -14.85
C SER A 882 -47.47 -18.04 -13.76
N ASP A 883 -47.05 -18.20 -12.49
CA ASP A 883 -47.56 -17.44 -11.33
C ASP A 883 -46.81 -16.12 -11.07
N LYS A 884 -45.86 -15.75 -11.94
CA LYS A 884 -44.98 -14.57 -11.91
C LYS A 884 -44.08 -14.42 -10.68
N LYS A 885 -43.92 -15.46 -9.84
CA LYS A 885 -43.11 -15.36 -8.61
C LYS A 885 -41.62 -15.61 -8.82
N THR A 886 -41.22 -16.55 -9.69
CA THR A 886 -39.81 -16.92 -9.87
C THR A 886 -39.30 -16.58 -11.26
N VAL A 887 -38.00 -16.30 -11.37
CA VAL A 887 -37.31 -16.23 -12.66
C VAL A 887 -36.97 -17.65 -13.09
N VAL A 888 -37.48 -18.06 -14.26
CA VAL A 888 -37.26 -19.37 -14.87
C VAL A 888 -36.06 -19.34 -15.82
N LYS A 889 -35.86 -18.22 -16.54
CA LYS A 889 -34.74 -18.02 -17.45
C LYS A 889 -34.37 -16.55 -17.56
N VAL A 890 -33.08 -16.26 -17.73
CA VAL A 890 -32.56 -14.95 -18.15
C VAL A 890 -31.76 -15.16 -19.42
N GLU A 891 -31.99 -14.32 -20.42
CA GLU A 891 -31.35 -14.38 -21.73
C GLU A 891 -30.73 -13.01 -22.04
N PRO A 892 -29.41 -12.79 -21.78
CA PRO A 892 -28.75 -11.52 -22.08
C PRO A 892 -28.58 -11.29 -23.59
N GLY A 893 -28.12 -10.10 -23.97
CA GLY A 893 -27.72 -9.79 -25.36
C GLY A 893 -28.86 -9.69 -26.36
N GLN A 894 -30.06 -9.34 -25.90
CA GLN A 894 -31.22 -9.09 -26.75
C GLN A 894 -31.22 -7.66 -27.30
N ALA A 895 -32.02 -7.42 -28.34
CA ALA A 895 -32.22 -6.08 -28.92
C ALA A 895 -32.86 -5.10 -27.90
N GLU A 896 -33.65 -5.59 -26.95
CA GLU A 896 -34.24 -4.80 -25.86
C GLU A 896 -34.44 -5.65 -24.59
N ALA A 897 -34.38 -5.00 -23.42
CA ALA A 897 -34.75 -5.64 -22.17
C ALA A 897 -36.25 -5.92 -22.12
N SER A 898 -36.64 -7.15 -21.74
CA SER A 898 -38.04 -7.58 -21.79
C SER A 898 -38.39 -8.55 -20.66
N VAL A 899 -39.68 -8.61 -20.30
CA VAL A 899 -40.20 -9.58 -19.33
C VAL A 899 -41.35 -10.35 -19.97
N VAL A 900 -41.24 -11.67 -19.98
CA VAL A 900 -42.24 -12.61 -20.52
C VAL A 900 -42.63 -13.64 -19.45
N VAL A 901 -43.76 -14.30 -19.65
CA VAL A 901 -44.28 -15.34 -18.73
C VAL A 901 -44.21 -16.69 -19.43
N ALA A 902 -43.69 -17.70 -18.74
CA ALA A 902 -43.64 -19.07 -19.27
C ALA A 902 -45.05 -19.63 -19.51
N SER A 903 -45.23 -20.29 -20.65
CA SER A 903 -46.46 -21.01 -20.98
C SER A 903 -46.79 -22.04 -19.91
N ALA A 904 -48.01 -21.97 -19.36
CA ALA A 904 -48.48 -22.89 -18.32
C ALA A 904 -48.31 -24.35 -18.73
N ASP A 905 -48.16 -25.23 -17.73
CA ASP A 905 -48.14 -26.67 -17.97
C ASP A 905 -49.47 -27.34 -17.76
N THR A 906 -49.84 -28.17 -18.72
CA THR A 906 -51.14 -28.85 -18.81
C THR A 906 -51.04 -30.25 -19.42
N THR A 907 -49.84 -30.70 -19.79
CA THR A 907 -49.59 -32.08 -20.21
C THR A 907 -49.48 -32.94 -18.95
N ALA A 908 -50.00 -34.17 -18.97
CA ALA A 908 -49.80 -35.13 -17.88
C ALA A 908 -48.78 -36.21 -18.30
N PRO A 909 -47.92 -36.71 -17.39
CA PRO A 909 -46.86 -37.65 -17.76
C PRO A 909 -47.37 -38.95 -18.41
N VAL A 910 -46.63 -39.45 -19.38
CA VAL A 910 -46.96 -40.68 -20.13
C VAL A 910 -46.21 -41.87 -19.56
N PHE A 911 -46.94 -42.90 -19.12
CA PHE A 911 -46.39 -44.17 -18.66
C PHE A 911 -45.92 -45.07 -19.81
N SER A 912 -44.86 -45.84 -19.56
CA SER A 912 -44.44 -46.98 -20.38
C SER A 912 -44.15 -48.21 -19.49
N GLY A 913 -44.23 -49.41 -20.06
CA GLY A 913 -44.03 -50.69 -19.35
C GLY A 913 -45.17 -51.13 -18.40
N VAL A 914 -46.23 -50.33 -18.25
CA VAL A 914 -47.42 -50.69 -17.45
C VAL A 914 -48.35 -51.60 -18.25
N GLN A 915 -47.90 -52.83 -18.52
CA GLN A 915 -48.63 -53.87 -19.25
C GLN A 915 -49.02 -55.03 -18.33
N ASP A 916 -50.14 -55.70 -18.62
CA ASP A 916 -50.57 -56.92 -17.94
C ASP A 916 -49.51 -58.03 -18.06
N ALA A 917 -49.28 -58.78 -16.98
CA ALA A 917 -48.25 -59.82 -16.94
C ALA A 917 -48.73 -61.09 -16.22
N THR A 918 -48.15 -62.23 -16.58
CA THR A 918 -48.37 -63.50 -15.87
C THR A 918 -47.11 -63.90 -15.12
N VAL A 919 -47.27 -64.28 -13.84
CA VAL A 919 -46.18 -64.80 -13.00
C VAL A 919 -46.53 -66.20 -12.49
N ALA A 920 -45.51 -67.04 -12.31
CA ALA A 920 -45.68 -68.36 -11.72
C ALA A 920 -45.96 -68.26 -10.22
N LEU A 921 -46.69 -69.23 -9.66
CA LEU A 921 -46.91 -69.36 -8.23
C LEU A 921 -45.58 -69.40 -7.45
N ASN A 922 -45.46 -68.56 -6.42
CA ASN A 922 -44.27 -68.30 -5.60
C ASN A 922 -43.06 -67.69 -6.34
N ALA A 923 -43.24 -67.15 -7.55
CA ALA A 923 -42.19 -66.37 -8.19
C ALA A 923 -41.91 -65.06 -7.43
N LYS A 924 -40.65 -64.57 -7.53
CA LYS A 924 -40.34 -63.17 -7.20
C LYS A 924 -41.01 -62.27 -8.24
N PHE A 925 -41.62 -61.19 -7.79
CA PHE A 925 -42.25 -60.18 -8.62
C PHE A 925 -41.86 -58.79 -8.10
N ASP A 926 -41.56 -57.87 -9.02
CA ASP A 926 -41.25 -56.48 -8.72
C ASP A 926 -42.32 -55.57 -9.36
N ALA A 927 -42.86 -54.67 -8.54
CA ALA A 927 -43.87 -53.72 -8.95
C ALA A 927 -43.33 -52.63 -9.90
N MET A 928 -42.03 -52.36 -9.93
CA MET A 928 -41.43 -51.32 -10.78
C MET A 928 -40.64 -51.86 -11.98
N ALA A 929 -40.36 -53.17 -12.06
CA ALA A 929 -39.65 -53.77 -13.18
C ALA A 929 -40.26 -53.39 -14.55
N GLY A 930 -39.45 -52.71 -15.37
CA GLY A 930 -39.80 -52.24 -16.71
C GLY A 930 -40.68 -50.99 -16.79
N VAL A 931 -41.18 -50.48 -15.65
CA VAL A 931 -42.10 -49.33 -15.61
C VAL A 931 -41.31 -48.03 -15.64
N THR A 932 -41.71 -47.11 -16.51
CA THR A 932 -41.17 -45.74 -16.63
C THR A 932 -42.30 -44.73 -16.83
N ALA A 933 -42.05 -43.45 -16.57
CA ALA A 933 -42.95 -42.36 -16.90
C ALA A 933 -42.16 -41.14 -17.38
N LYS A 934 -42.65 -40.50 -18.46
CA LYS A 934 -42.02 -39.31 -19.04
C LYS A 934 -43.02 -38.22 -19.34
N ASP A 935 -42.62 -37.00 -19.02
CA ASP A 935 -43.34 -35.77 -19.29
C ASP A 935 -42.71 -34.99 -20.46
N ASP A 936 -43.47 -34.10 -21.12
CA ASP A 936 -42.98 -33.34 -22.29
C ASP A 936 -42.15 -32.10 -21.92
N LYS A 937 -42.26 -31.58 -20.68
CA LYS A 937 -41.40 -30.50 -20.17
C LYS A 937 -40.52 -30.92 -19.01
N ASP A 938 -41.02 -31.79 -18.12
CA ASP A 938 -40.30 -32.22 -16.92
C ASP A 938 -39.36 -33.42 -17.14
N GLY A 939 -39.44 -34.09 -18.28
CA GLY A 939 -38.53 -35.18 -18.66
C GLY A 939 -38.84 -36.50 -17.98
N ASP A 940 -37.86 -37.16 -17.38
CA ASP A 940 -38.05 -38.48 -16.77
C ASP A 940 -38.50 -38.38 -15.31
N VAL A 941 -39.78 -38.70 -15.07
CA VAL A 941 -40.44 -38.67 -13.75
C VAL A 941 -40.61 -40.08 -13.16
N THR A 942 -39.91 -41.09 -13.70
CA THR A 942 -40.03 -42.50 -13.27
C THR A 942 -39.80 -42.69 -11.76
N LYS A 943 -38.93 -41.88 -11.15
CA LYS A 943 -38.61 -41.93 -9.71
C LYS A 943 -39.77 -41.50 -8.79
N ASP A 944 -40.75 -40.76 -9.32
CA ASP A 944 -41.87 -40.20 -8.55
C ASP A 944 -43.17 -41.02 -8.72
N ILE A 945 -43.09 -42.16 -9.42
CA ILE A 945 -44.20 -43.10 -9.60
C ILE A 945 -44.56 -43.74 -8.26
N THR A 946 -45.80 -43.53 -7.83
CA THR A 946 -46.43 -44.26 -6.72
C THR A 946 -47.17 -45.50 -7.25
N VAL A 947 -47.10 -46.62 -6.51
CA VAL A 947 -47.82 -47.85 -6.84
C VAL A 947 -48.75 -48.26 -5.71
N ASN A 948 -50.04 -48.41 -6.02
CA ASN A 948 -51.08 -48.82 -5.09
C ASN A 948 -51.64 -50.20 -5.47
N GLY A 949 -51.93 -51.02 -4.45
CA GLY A 949 -52.18 -52.46 -4.58
C GLY A 949 -50.93 -53.31 -4.33
N SER A 950 -51.11 -54.63 -4.19
CA SER A 950 -50.03 -55.58 -3.99
C SER A 950 -50.34 -56.93 -4.64
N VAL A 951 -49.29 -57.69 -4.98
CA VAL A 951 -49.40 -59.01 -5.63
C VAL A 951 -48.96 -60.09 -4.65
N ASN A 952 -49.89 -60.95 -4.24
CA ASN A 952 -49.54 -62.13 -3.44
C ASN A 952 -49.24 -63.31 -4.38
N THR A 953 -47.97 -63.50 -4.74
CA THR A 953 -47.56 -64.57 -5.67
C THR A 953 -47.73 -65.99 -5.10
N ALA A 954 -48.03 -66.16 -3.81
CA ALA A 954 -48.34 -67.46 -3.21
C ALA A 954 -49.80 -67.91 -3.39
N LYS A 955 -50.68 -67.05 -3.94
CA LYS A 955 -52.09 -67.38 -4.23
C LYS A 955 -52.40 -67.12 -5.71
N ALA A 956 -52.86 -68.15 -6.42
CA ALA A 956 -53.31 -68.02 -7.80
C ALA A 956 -54.56 -67.12 -7.87
N SER A 957 -54.42 -65.95 -8.50
CA SER A 957 -55.45 -64.93 -8.65
C SER A 957 -54.98 -63.85 -9.63
N LYS A 958 -55.88 -62.94 -10.02
CA LYS A 958 -55.53 -61.67 -10.65
C LYS A 958 -55.37 -60.59 -9.58
N TYR A 959 -54.33 -59.78 -9.69
CA TYR A 959 -53.99 -58.67 -8.79
C TYR A 959 -53.84 -57.39 -9.60
N THR A 960 -54.65 -56.36 -9.33
CA THR A 960 -54.55 -55.07 -10.03
C THR A 960 -53.61 -54.14 -9.27
N LEU A 961 -52.61 -53.62 -9.98
CA LEU A 961 -51.74 -52.54 -9.51
C LEU A 961 -52.11 -51.24 -10.23
N THR A 962 -52.22 -50.15 -9.48
CA THR A 962 -52.48 -48.80 -10.00
C THR A 962 -51.22 -47.96 -9.81
N TYR A 963 -50.77 -47.32 -10.90
CA TYR A 963 -49.58 -46.49 -10.98
C TYR A 963 -50.04 -45.05 -11.12
N THR A 964 -49.58 -44.16 -10.25
CA THR A 964 -49.93 -42.74 -10.28
C THR A 964 -48.67 -41.90 -10.14
N VAL A 965 -48.53 -40.91 -11.01
CA VAL A 965 -47.39 -39.97 -11.05
C VAL A 965 -47.90 -38.59 -11.41
N SER A 966 -47.23 -37.55 -10.91
CA SER A 966 -47.51 -36.15 -11.23
C SER A 966 -46.22 -35.46 -11.66
N ASP A 967 -46.34 -34.47 -12.54
CA ASP A 967 -45.26 -33.53 -12.86
C ASP A 967 -45.08 -32.48 -11.72
N LYS A 968 -44.19 -31.50 -11.91
CA LYS A 968 -44.04 -30.36 -10.99
C LYS A 968 -45.18 -29.34 -11.05
N ALA A 969 -46.04 -29.36 -12.07
CA ALA A 969 -47.18 -28.44 -12.22
C ALA A 969 -48.48 -28.96 -11.56
N GLY A 970 -48.53 -30.25 -11.22
CA GLY A 970 -49.68 -30.95 -10.63
C GLY A 970 -50.48 -31.80 -11.61
N ASN A 971 -50.10 -31.85 -12.89
CA ASN A 971 -50.76 -32.68 -13.89
C ASN A 971 -50.49 -34.16 -13.57
N THR A 972 -51.56 -34.91 -13.30
CA THR A 972 -51.46 -36.25 -12.72
C THR A 972 -51.94 -37.30 -13.70
N ALA A 973 -51.07 -38.27 -14.00
CA ALA A 973 -51.38 -39.42 -14.81
C ALA A 973 -51.66 -40.65 -13.95
N THR A 974 -52.46 -41.60 -14.45
CA THR A 974 -52.70 -42.88 -13.79
C THR A 974 -52.88 -44.02 -14.78
N ALA A 975 -52.12 -45.09 -14.59
CA ALA A 975 -52.17 -46.32 -15.37
C ALA A 975 -52.49 -47.54 -14.46
N LYS A 976 -52.96 -48.64 -15.04
CA LYS A 976 -53.25 -49.89 -14.31
C LYS A 976 -52.72 -51.09 -15.08
N ARG A 977 -52.15 -52.07 -14.37
CA ARG A 977 -51.84 -53.40 -14.91
C ARG A 977 -52.35 -54.50 -13.99
N VAL A 978 -52.78 -55.60 -14.60
CA VAL A 978 -53.24 -56.80 -13.91
C VAL A 978 -52.16 -57.87 -13.96
N ILE A 979 -51.72 -58.31 -12.78
CA ILE A 979 -50.75 -59.38 -12.60
C ILE A 979 -51.51 -60.68 -12.32
N THR A 980 -51.43 -61.62 -13.25
CA THR A 980 -52.06 -62.95 -13.12
C THR A 980 -51.05 -63.93 -12.50
N VAL A 981 -51.32 -64.39 -11.29
CA VAL A 981 -50.56 -65.47 -10.66
C VAL A 981 -51.14 -66.81 -11.11
N ALA A 982 -50.40 -67.56 -11.92
CA ALA A 982 -50.87 -68.81 -12.51
C ALA A 982 -50.75 -70.00 -11.55
N ALA A 983 -51.75 -70.88 -11.53
CA ALA A 983 -51.70 -72.14 -10.80
C ALA A 983 -50.77 -73.15 -11.49
N LYS A 984 -50.10 -74.00 -10.70
CA LYS A 984 -49.09 -74.95 -11.19
C LYS A 984 -49.73 -76.23 -11.73
N GLY A 985 -49.74 -76.41 -13.06
CA GLY A 985 -50.34 -77.57 -13.75
C GLY A 985 -49.48 -78.10 -14.91
N THR A 986 -49.42 -79.43 -15.01
CA THR A 986 -48.66 -80.32 -15.91
C THR A 986 -48.74 -80.08 -17.43
N ALA A 987 -47.62 -80.27 -18.14
CA ALA A 987 -47.53 -80.54 -19.59
C ALA A 987 -47.56 -82.09 -19.86
N PRO A 988 -47.51 -82.65 -21.10
CA PRO A 988 -46.64 -82.35 -22.27
C PRO A 988 -47.48 -81.96 -23.52
N ALA A 989 -47.14 -82.10 -24.82
CA ALA A 989 -46.04 -82.67 -25.62
C ALA A 989 -45.97 -81.92 -26.99
N VAL A 990 -45.23 -82.23 -28.08
CA VAL A 990 -43.89 -82.80 -28.44
C VAL A 990 -43.80 -82.75 -29.99
N GLY A 991 -42.64 -82.42 -30.58
CA GLY A 991 -42.41 -82.40 -32.05
C GLY A 991 -41.35 -81.34 -32.44
N SER A 992 -40.05 -81.61 -32.65
CA SER A 992 -39.37 -82.55 -33.58
C SER A 992 -39.36 -81.99 -35.03
N ASN A 993 -38.22 -81.73 -35.71
CA ASN A 993 -36.80 -81.90 -35.35
C ASN A 993 -35.84 -81.02 -36.23
N SER A 994 -34.54 -81.08 -35.90
CA SER A 994 -33.35 -80.88 -36.76
C SER A 994 -32.98 -79.49 -37.31
N SER A 995 -31.69 -79.19 -37.22
CA SER A 995 -31.03 -77.93 -37.63
C SER A 995 -30.36 -78.03 -39.00
N ALA A 996 -30.17 -76.89 -39.67
CA ALA A 996 -29.15 -76.72 -40.71
C ALA A 996 -28.54 -75.31 -40.64
N ASN A 997 -27.29 -75.16 -41.06
CA ASN A 997 -26.49 -73.94 -41.00
C ASN A 997 -25.94 -73.61 -42.39
N THR A 998 -26.08 -72.36 -42.85
CA THR A 998 -25.17 -71.70 -43.81
C THR A 998 -25.40 -70.19 -43.85
N ALA A 999 -24.43 -69.46 -44.41
CA ALA A 999 -24.49 -68.02 -44.65
C ALA A 999 -24.08 -67.67 -46.09
N ALA A 1000 -24.27 -66.40 -46.44
CA ALA A 1000 -23.72 -65.65 -47.58
C ALA A 1000 -24.37 -65.80 -48.99
N ASN A 1001 -24.35 -64.64 -49.68
CA ASN A 1001 -24.38 -64.42 -51.14
C ASN A 1001 -25.67 -64.76 -51.94
N ASP A 1002 -26.02 -64.06 -53.01
CA ASP A 1002 -25.56 -62.76 -53.57
C ASP A 1002 -26.69 -62.17 -54.46
N ASN A 1003 -26.63 -60.88 -54.82
CA ASN A 1003 -26.95 -60.42 -56.18
C ASN A 1003 -26.53 -58.96 -56.45
N SER A 1004 -25.23 -58.76 -56.64
CA SER A 1004 -24.62 -57.95 -57.71
C SER A 1004 -25.40 -56.75 -58.31
N ALA A 1005 -24.95 -55.56 -57.93
CA ALA A 1005 -24.59 -54.38 -58.76
C ALA A 1005 -24.88 -54.33 -60.29
N ASN A 1006 -25.08 -53.10 -60.80
CA ASN A 1006 -24.77 -52.73 -62.19
C ASN A 1006 -24.48 -51.21 -62.37
N GLY A 1007 -23.53 -50.82 -63.24
CA GLY A 1007 -23.20 -49.44 -63.64
C GLY A 1007 -22.50 -48.54 -62.57
N VAL A 1008 -21.21 -48.14 -62.59
CA VAL A 1008 -20.16 -47.92 -63.62
C VAL A 1008 -20.32 -46.67 -64.49
N LYS A 1009 -19.56 -45.58 -64.22
CA LYS A 1009 -18.31 -45.20 -64.96
C LYS A 1009 -17.56 -43.99 -64.39
N THR A 1010 -16.30 -43.80 -64.81
CA THR A 1010 -15.32 -42.82 -64.27
C THR A 1010 -14.64 -41.98 -65.37
N VAL A 1011 -14.52 -40.65 -65.17
CA VAL A 1011 -13.50 -39.71 -65.71
C VAL A 1011 -13.51 -38.45 -64.81
N GLY A 1012 -12.43 -37.74 -64.43
CA GLY A 1012 -10.99 -38.01 -64.56
C GLY A 1012 -10.10 -36.77 -64.23
N GLN A 1013 -8.78 -37.00 -64.10
CA GLN A 1013 -7.64 -36.07 -64.19
C GLN A 1013 -7.35 -34.93 -63.15
N LEU A 1014 -6.21 -35.12 -62.44
CA LEU A 1014 -5.04 -34.21 -62.27
C LEU A 1014 -5.15 -32.83 -61.58
N GLY A 1015 -4.36 -32.63 -60.50
CA GLY A 1015 -4.25 -31.33 -59.80
C GLY A 1015 -3.11 -31.11 -58.76
N LYS A 1016 -1.99 -31.85 -58.82
CA LYS A 1016 -0.63 -31.52 -58.30
C LYS A 1016 -0.40 -30.86 -56.91
N THR A 1017 0.27 -31.64 -56.02
CA THR A 1017 1.56 -31.38 -55.28
C THR A 1017 1.75 -30.11 -54.43
N GLY A 1018 2.40 -30.13 -53.25
CA GLY A 1018 3.14 -31.14 -52.46
C GLY A 1018 3.67 -30.46 -51.16
N SER A 1019 4.44 -31.01 -50.22
CA SER A 1019 5.10 -32.32 -49.96
C SER A 1019 5.30 -32.42 -48.41
N ALA A 1020 5.13 -33.56 -47.73
CA ALA A 1020 6.11 -34.63 -47.41
C ALA A 1020 7.38 -34.14 -46.64
N VAL A 1021 8.04 -34.89 -45.74
CA VAL A 1021 8.40 -36.33 -45.72
C VAL A 1021 8.70 -36.88 -44.27
N ALA A 1022 8.29 -38.12 -43.95
CA ALA A 1022 8.79 -39.10 -42.92
C ALA A 1022 8.94 -38.66 -41.43
N GLY A 1023 9.05 -39.54 -40.41
CA GLY A 1023 9.15 -41.03 -40.31
C GLY A 1023 10.32 -41.46 -39.38
N ILE A 1024 10.44 -42.67 -38.80
CA ILE A 1024 9.72 -43.96 -38.87
C ILE A 1024 10.15 -44.88 -37.68
N ALA A 1025 9.31 -45.87 -37.30
CA ALA A 1025 9.59 -47.07 -36.43
C ALA A 1025 9.89 -46.88 -34.92
N LEU A 1026 9.51 -47.74 -33.93
CA LEU A 1026 9.44 -49.22 -33.73
C LEU A 1026 10.81 -49.87 -33.32
N ALA A 1027 10.93 -50.84 -32.38
CA ALA A 1027 9.96 -51.52 -31.48
C ALA A 1027 10.62 -52.35 -30.31
N MET A 1028 9.78 -52.82 -29.36
CA MET A 1028 9.85 -54.08 -28.57
C MET A 1028 10.87 -54.34 -27.40
N ALA A 1029 10.34 -54.93 -26.30
CA ALA A 1029 10.92 -56.00 -25.42
C ALA A 1029 12.07 -55.68 -24.40
N VAL A 1030 12.28 -56.35 -23.24
CA VAL A 1030 11.49 -57.31 -22.39
C VAL A 1030 12.09 -57.48 -20.94
N VAL A 1031 11.24 -57.62 -19.90
CA VAL A 1031 11.34 -58.37 -18.59
C VAL A 1031 12.49 -58.18 -17.54
N VAL A 1032 12.10 -57.60 -16.37
CA VAL A 1032 12.24 -58.01 -14.93
C VAL A 1032 13.57 -58.52 -14.29
N ILE A 1033 13.94 -57.89 -13.16
CA ILE A 1033 14.26 -58.43 -11.78
C ILE A 1033 14.60 -57.21 -10.87
N ALA A 1034 14.34 -57.04 -9.57
CA ALA A 1034 13.38 -57.50 -8.54
C ALA A 1034 14.10 -57.54 -7.15
N GLY A 1035 13.58 -56.90 -6.08
CA GLY A 1035 14.11 -57.11 -4.72
C GLY A 1035 13.81 -56.05 -3.62
N GLY A 1036 12.88 -56.37 -2.70
CA GLY A 1036 12.72 -55.74 -1.36
C GLY A 1036 12.09 -54.33 -1.29
N THR A 1037 11.29 -53.95 -0.28
CA THR A 1037 10.77 -54.65 0.92
C THR A 1037 9.42 -54.00 1.37
N LEU A 1038 8.61 -54.71 2.18
CA LEU A 1038 7.37 -54.23 2.85
C LEU A 1038 7.65 -53.03 3.79
N VAL A 1039 6.71 -52.20 4.27
CA VAL A 1039 5.43 -52.43 5.02
C VAL A 1039 4.54 -51.17 4.84
N ALA A 1040 3.20 -51.12 4.66
CA ALA A 1040 2.01 -51.98 4.83
C ALA A 1040 1.12 -51.69 6.08
N LEU A 1041 -0.22 -51.78 5.90
CA LEU A 1041 -1.33 -51.80 6.89
C LEU A 1041 -1.89 -50.43 7.39
N ARG A 1042 -3.20 -50.23 7.66
CA ARG A 1042 -4.47 -50.90 7.21
C ARG A 1042 -5.68 -49.98 7.52
N ARG A 1043 -6.87 -50.23 6.93
CA ARG A 1043 -8.16 -49.68 7.42
C ARG A 1043 -8.57 -50.30 8.77
N ARG A 1044 -9.14 -49.53 9.71
CA ARG A 1044 -10.58 -49.61 10.08
C ARG A 1044 -11.03 -48.69 11.24
N ASP A 1045 -12.32 -48.38 11.18
CA ASP A 1045 -13.31 -48.13 12.25
C ASP A 1045 -12.98 -47.14 13.39
N LEU A 1046 -13.45 -45.90 13.24
CA LEU A 1046 -14.55 -45.34 14.07
C LEU A 1046 -15.31 -44.25 13.27
#